data_AF-A0A6P7HJG9-F1
#
_entry.id   AF-A0A6P7HJG9-F1
#
_cell.length_a   1.000
_cell.length_b   1.000
_cell.length_c   1.000
_cell.angle_alpha   90.00
_cell.angle_beta   90.00
_cell.angle_gamma   90.00
#
_symmetry.space_group_name_H-M   'P 1'
#
loop_
_entity.id
_entity.type
_entity.pdbx_description
1 polymer ?
#
loop_
_entity_poly.entity_id
_entity_poly.type
_entity_poly.pdbx_seq_one_letter_code
_entity_poly.pdbx_strand_id
1 'polypeptide(L)'
;MRVLTQIFSLWFGMCLAFHGGQGEVTVQQPIYTNTIQRFDHSSDHNGTHENEVKALKKVFLSNRSITCNDGSQAGFYLRRSHSSTKWIIFLEGGWYCYDVHTCRNRWLKQRHYMTSSKWPETKDVGGLLSPNMKENPFWWNANHVFVPYCTSDSWSGTKPPSSNDMFSFMGSFIVRQVVRDLIPLGLENSTDLILSGSSAGGTGVMLNLDYVKELLHEELMLTQINVRGVTDSGWFLDRTPYAPTNKPAVEAIRKGMEMWRGKVPRRCREEYMNEPWRCYFGYRLYPTLKSELFVFQWLFDEAQMDVDNVGAPVTKQQWDYIHKMGDALRHSFQNVSAVFAPACISHSVLTKRDWQNVKIDDISIAEALHCWEQKTARRRLKRVNNGKMLGNMQGRMGKRKRNQRRNRVAYEGLMDNDDRVGHMQNAPINMKRRRRNRKNKRPNKNKIRPRKQRNQVNNENKPPHNSHNFSPLDKRPSRSVLQNSRWPRKRRCIHRRLERCSWPQCNHSCPKLHNPFTGEEMDFIELLKSFGLDMNSVADALGIDIQTLNNMDHSELLNLLTQQSKGQTMSRVCRVLFVLFVNSVISTDASKCGDVHLTVSPRDAFLEMNWVTTCEGATNVPDEIILSRKNMESSDEDHGIILRIKPSDYPSGYLKTTAKFGQPYLPGGWDLEDEKTSRAPGPHCFPYWIASSHNNDVIHSRCLAVQPTWMTDNRNILGTRNIEDLMIPGTHNSGANTAGGTFQEKFILNQDRDIWTQLVFGIRYLDFRIGYYGAEGFFLNHDKFKIQEVRPLFRQIRKFLEASPDEIVILDFHRFPHPSQFPPHLHTQFIEIVNEDLGDLAVPVFNGRKGPTLNEIWATNKSLIIAYNNQQVVEAARDLNLVDRKPWLWYPLSQFWADTKSLPKLKKYMETSIAEHAQTRRTNPLWSLMAELTPQPIDIVFNTYNLRKLAQDTNREITKWFRDEFGKDSNIVATDYFLGNDIIDVAIEINTKGSRSKVISRYY
;
A
#
# COMPACT_ATOMS: atom_id res chain seq x y z
N MET A 1 -22.30 26.08 59.23
CA MET A 1 -21.49 25.20 60.11
C MET A 1 -20.06 25.23 59.58
N ARG A 2 -19.09 25.72 60.36
CA ARG A 2 -18.09 24.95 61.16
C ARG A 2 -17.17 24.10 60.25
N VAL A 3 -15.92 24.53 59.96
CA VAL A 3 -14.67 24.54 60.81
C VAL A 3 -14.02 23.14 60.79
N LEU A 4 -12.70 22.88 60.59
CA LEU A 4 -11.40 23.60 60.74
C LEU A 4 -10.68 23.84 59.37
N THR A 5 -9.70 24.73 59.09
CA THR A 5 -8.44 25.25 59.73
C THR A 5 -7.30 24.21 59.85
N GLN A 6 -5.99 24.48 59.64
CA GLN A 6 -5.17 25.66 59.23
C GLN A 6 -3.80 25.12 58.70
N ILE A 7 -2.83 25.88 58.15
CA ILE A 7 -1.85 26.74 58.86
C ILE A 7 -1.03 27.57 57.82
N PHE A 8 -0.99 28.91 58.01
CA PHE A 8 0.16 29.86 58.04
C PHE A 8 1.47 29.60 57.25
N SER A 9 2.30 30.56 56.78
CA SER A 9 2.27 32.05 56.57
C SER A 9 3.64 32.48 55.93
N LEU A 10 4.18 33.71 55.80
CA LEU A 10 3.95 35.09 56.30
C LEU A 10 4.34 36.17 55.24
N TRP A 11 3.70 37.37 55.31
CA TRP A 11 4.28 38.74 55.28
C TRP A 11 5.12 39.28 54.08
N PHE A 12 5.40 40.61 53.98
CA PHE A 12 4.59 41.85 54.10
C PHE A 12 5.46 43.08 53.68
N GLY A 13 4.83 44.24 53.38
CA GLY A 13 5.50 45.54 53.12
C GLY A 13 5.45 45.96 51.63
N MET A 14 4.90 47.11 51.18
CA MET A 14 4.88 48.52 51.67
C MET A 14 6.26 49.21 51.53
N CYS A 15 6.38 50.46 51.03
CA CYS A 15 5.35 51.44 50.64
C CYS A 15 5.90 52.59 49.75
N LEU A 16 5.00 53.36 49.09
CA LEU A 16 5.17 54.76 48.60
C LEU A 16 6.18 55.01 47.43
N ALA A 17 6.08 56.07 46.60
CA ALA A 17 4.94 56.93 46.23
C ALA A 17 5.18 57.82 44.98
N PHE A 18 4.09 58.09 44.25
CA PHE A 18 3.75 59.30 43.47
C PHE A 18 4.51 59.79 42.19
N HIS A 19 3.68 60.33 41.28
CA HIS A 19 3.93 61.30 40.19
C HIS A 19 4.78 60.94 38.95
N GLY A 20 4.07 60.59 37.87
CA GLY A 20 3.86 61.54 36.75
C GLY A 20 4.93 61.62 35.64
N GLY A 21 4.62 61.06 34.47
CA GLY A 21 5.35 61.32 33.22
C GLY A 21 4.67 60.65 32.02
N GLN A 22 4.60 61.35 30.87
CA GLN A 22 4.21 60.74 29.59
C GLN A 22 5.44 60.06 28.96
N GLY A 23 5.28 58.86 28.40
CA GLY A 23 6.38 58.08 27.82
C GLY A 23 5.88 57.12 26.74
N GLU A 24 6.76 56.83 25.78
CA GLU A 24 6.43 56.20 24.48
C GLU A 24 5.95 54.74 24.56
N VAL A 25 5.23 54.31 23.52
CA VAL A 25 4.90 52.89 23.30
C VAL A 25 6.16 52.14 22.86
N THR A 26 6.89 51.57 23.82
CA THR A 26 8.09 50.78 23.55
C THR A 26 7.75 49.49 22.79
N VAL A 27 8.30 49.35 21.58
CA VAL A 27 8.22 48.12 20.79
C VAL A 27 8.98 47.00 21.51
N GLN A 28 8.25 45.97 21.95
CA GLN A 28 8.83 44.85 22.68
C GLN A 28 9.69 44.00 21.74
N GLN A 29 11.01 43.98 21.96
CA GLN A 29 11.97 43.26 21.11
C GLN A 29 11.75 41.74 21.17
N PRO A 30 11.92 41.01 20.04
CA PRO A 30 11.81 39.55 20.02
C PRO A 30 12.99 38.90 20.76
N ILE A 31 12.71 37.92 21.62
CA ILE A 31 13.73 37.16 22.35
C ILE A 31 14.47 36.25 21.36
N TYR A 32 15.74 36.55 21.10
CA TYR A 32 16.60 35.79 20.19
C TYR A 32 16.85 34.36 20.69
N THR A 33 16.58 33.35 19.86
CA THR A 33 16.93 31.95 20.15
C THR A 33 18.16 31.51 19.35
N ASN A 34 19.22 31.11 20.06
CA ASN A 34 20.61 30.94 19.61
C ASN A 34 20.90 29.99 18.41
N THR A 35 19.90 29.41 17.74
CA THR A 35 20.11 28.49 16.61
C THR A 35 20.36 29.23 15.29
N ILE A 36 19.68 30.35 15.06
CA ILE A 36 19.75 31.08 13.77
C ILE A 36 21.08 31.82 13.63
N GLN A 37 21.55 32.51 14.67
CA GLN A 37 22.86 33.20 14.67
C GLN A 37 24.06 32.25 14.59
N ARG A 38 23.95 31.02 15.11
CA ARG A 38 25.00 29.98 14.96
C ARG A 38 25.20 29.53 13.51
N PHE A 39 24.23 29.76 12.64
CA PHE A 39 24.31 29.44 11.22
C PHE A 39 25.08 30.50 10.40
N ASP A 40 25.09 31.74 10.90
CA ASP A 40 25.76 32.90 10.30
C ASP A 40 27.27 32.90 10.63
N HIS A 41 27.62 32.49 11.86
CA HIS A 41 29.01 32.41 12.33
C HIS A 41 29.76 31.10 11.99
N SER A 42 29.18 30.15 11.26
CA SER A 42 29.81 28.83 10.97
C SER A 42 30.40 28.71 9.56
N SER A 43 31.15 29.71 9.10
CA SER A 43 31.91 29.67 7.84
C SER A 43 33.39 30.00 8.04
N ASP A 44 34.22 29.16 7.43
CA ASP A 44 35.61 29.43 7.01
C ASP A 44 36.69 29.63 8.08
N HIS A 45 37.11 28.52 8.70
CA HIS A 45 38.54 28.23 8.88
C HIS A 45 38.84 26.72 8.80
N ASN A 46 38.89 26.18 7.58
CA ASN A 46 39.91 25.19 7.14
C ASN A 46 39.69 24.84 5.66
N GLY A 47 40.71 25.13 4.83
CA GLY A 47 40.65 24.94 3.38
C GLY A 47 41.43 23.72 2.88
N THR A 48 40.83 22.53 2.94
CA THR A 48 41.18 21.37 2.09
C THR A 48 40.01 20.39 2.08
N HIS A 49 39.41 20.16 0.90
CA HIS A 49 38.72 18.96 0.40
C HIS A 49 37.62 19.34 -0.61
N GLU A 50 37.91 19.19 -1.90
CA GLU A 50 36.86 19.12 -2.91
C GLU A 50 36.12 17.76 -2.80
N ASN A 51 34.80 17.78 -3.04
CA ASN A 51 33.83 16.67 -3.16
C ASN A 51 32.87 16.36 -1.99
N GLU A 52 32.91 17.01 -0.82
CA GLU A 52 31.88 16.77 0.19
C GLU A 52 30.54 17.46 -0.16
N VAL A 53 29.55 16.66 -0.57
CA VAL A 53 28.21 17.13 -0.95
C VAL A 53 27.38 17.44 0.30
N LYS A 54 27.45 18.70 0.75
CA LYS A 54 26.77 19.18 1.96
C LYS A 54 25.26 18.87 1.93
N ALA A 55 24.76 18.20 2.98
CA ALA A 55 23.33 17.89 3.18
C ALA A 55 22.50 19.13 3.57
N LEU A 56 21.18 19.01 3.64
CA LEU A 56 20.32 20.01 4.27
C LEU A 56 20.48 19.89 5.80
N LYS A 57 20.71 20.99 6.52
CA LYS A 57 20.86 21.04 7.99
C LYS A 57 19.60 21.55 8.68
N LYS A 58 19.21 20.96 9.81
CA LYS A 58 18.00 21.32 10.57
C LYS A 58 18.09 22.73 11.19
N VAL A 59 16.97 23.45 11.17
CA VAL A 59 16.75 24.75 11.80
C VAL A 59 15.35 24.75 12.43
N PHE A 60 15.27 24.97 13.75
CA PHE A 60 13.98 25.17 14.41
C PHE A 60 13.46 26.60 14.21
N LEU A 61 12.13 26.78 14.17
CA LEU A 61 11.52 28.10 13.99
C LEU A 61 11.89 29.06 15.12
N SER A 62 12.07 30.36 14.81
CA SER A 62 12.35 31.38 15.82
C SER A 62 11.22 31.50 16.85
N ASN A 63 9.97 31.49 16.38
CA ASN A 63 8.80 31.52 17.24
C ASN A 63 8.44 30.11 17.76
N ARG A 64 8.77 29.86 19.03
CA ARG A 64 8.47 28.60 19.73
C ARG A 64 6.98 28.29 19.91
N SER A 65 6.07 29.27 19.78
CA SER A 65 4.62 29.01 19.89
C SER A 65 4.00 28.36 18.65
N ILE A 66 4.79 28.14 17.59
CA ILE A 66 4.36 27.46 16.37
C ILE A 66 4.92 26.03 16.39
N THR A 67 4.01 25.07 16.61
CA THR A 67 4.35 23.69 16.98
C THR A 67 3.87 22.65 15.97
N CYS A 68 4.49 21.48 16.02
CA CYS A 68 3.96 20.22 15.49
C CYS A 68 2.71 19.79 16.28
N ASN A 69 2.01 18.73 15.83
CA ASN A 69 0.76 18.29 16.43
C ASN A 69 0.85 18.05 17.95
N ASP A 70 1.96 17.50 18.44
CA ASP A 70 2.19 17.17 19.85
C ASP A 70 2.76 18.32 20.72
N GLY A 71 2.83 19.55 20.18
CA GLY A 71 3.42 20.69 20.88
C GLY A 71 4.95 20.78 20.79
N SER A 72 5.64 19.84 20.12
CA SER A 72 7.08 19.98 19.84
C SER A 72 7.37 21.13 18.86
N GLN A 73 8.51 21.81 19.04
CA GLN A 73 8.87 22.99 18.23
C GLN A 73 9.03 22.61 16.76
N ALA A 74 8.32 23.29 15.86
CA ALA A 74 8.44 23.04 14.42
C ALA A 74 9.74 23.64 13.84
N GLY A 75 10.03 23.33 12.58
CA GLY A 75 11.26 23.76 11.91
C GLY A 75 11.31 23.37 10.43
N PHE A 76 12.48 23.57 9.84
CA PHE A 76 12.82 23.26 8.45
C PHE A 76 14.26 22.74 8.36
N TYR A 77 14.68 22.28 7.20
CA TYR A 77 16.09 22.03 6.88
C TYR A 77 16.54 22.96 5.76
N LEU A 78 17.75 23.51 5.87
CA LEU A 78 18.31 24.49 4.95
C LEU A 78 19.65 24.00 4.36
N ARG A 79 19.84 24.23 3.07
CA ARG A 79 21.14 24.24 2.38
C ARG A 79 21.27 25.56 1.63
N ARG A 80 22.16 26.42 2.12
CA ARG A 80 22.47 27.73 1.53
C ARG A 80 23.45 27.58 0.38
N SER A 81 23.23 28.38 -0.67
CA SER A 81 24.10 28.54 -1.82
C SER A 81 24.37 30.04 -2.01
N HIS A 82 25.56 30.50 -1.61
CA HIS A 82 25.92 31.92 -1.61
C HIS A 82 26.03 32.51 -3.03
N SER A 83 26.21 31.67 -4.05
CA SER A 83 26.25 32.06 -5.46
C SER A 83 24.88 32.14 -6.13
N SER A 84 23.77 31.98 -5.39
CA SER A 84 22.42 31.90 -5.95
C SER A 84 21.39 32.77 -5.25
N THR A 85 20.64 33.52 -6.05
CA THR A 85 19.48 34.34 -5.64
C THR A 85 18.15 33.58 -5.78
N LYS A 86 18.16 32.30 -6.16
CA LYS A 86 16.96 31.46 -6.26
C LYS A 86 16.73 30.69 -4.97
N TRP A 87 15.47 30.58 -4.55
CA TRP A 87 15.06 29.78 -3.40
C TRP A 87 13.97 28.77 -3.78
N ILE A 88 14.07 27.57 -3.22
CA ILE A 88 13.04 26.52 -3.32
C ILE A 88 12.67 26.10 -1.90
N ILE A 89 11.41 26.32 -1.52
CA ILE A 89 10.82 25.82 -0.27
C ILE A 89 9.90 24.67 -0.63
N PHE A 90 10.27 23.46 -0.25
CA PHE A 90 9.47 22.25 -0.46
C PHE A 90 8.66 21.88 0.80
N LEU A 91 7.36 21.66 0.63
CA LEU A 91 6.45 21.17 1.66
C LEU A 91 6.28 19.65 1.54
N GLU A 92 6.64 18.94 2.61
CA GLU A 92 6.45 17.48 2.71
C GLU A 92 4.95 17.11 2.70
N GLY A 93 4.65 15.90 2.24
CA GLY A 93 3.29 15.34 2.19
C GLY A 93 3.09 14.20 3.20
N GLY A 94 2.01 13.42 3.02
CA GLY A 94 1.75 12.22 3.83
C GLY A 94 0.38 12.23 4.54
N TRP A 95 -0.71 12.36 3.77
CA TRP A 95 -2.10 12.33 4.26
C TRP A 95 -2.42 13.40 5.34
N TYR A 96 -3.47 13.21 6.13
CA TYR A 96 -3.96 14.13 7.17
C TYR A 96 -4.86 13.35 8.15
N CYS A 97 -5.26 13.95 9.27
CA CYS A 97 -6.22 13.36 10.21
C CYS A 97 -7.28 14.39 10.61
N TYR A 98 -8.55 14.00 10.66
CA TYR A 98 -9.69 14.93 10.60
C TYR A 98 -10.71 14.76 11.74
N ASP A 99 -10.46 13.84 12.66
CA ASP A 99 -11.18 13.68 13.92
C ASP A 99 -10.26 13.08 14.99
N VAL A 100 -10.73 13.05 16.25
CA VAL A 100 -9.95 12.55 17.40
C VAL A 100 -9.50 11.10 17.20
N HIS A 101 -10.33 10.25 16.57
CA HIS A 101 -10.03 8.84 16.35
C HIS A 101 -8.94 8.67 15.28
N THR A 102 -9.07 9.34 14.13
CA THR A 102 -8.07 9.31 13.05
C THR A 102 -6.73 9.91 13.49
N CYS A 103 -6.74 11.00 14.27
CA CYS A 103 -5.50 11.58 14.79
C CYS A 103 -4.84 10.70 15.86
N ARG A 104 -5.61 10.06 16.75
CA ARG A 104 -5.05 9.09 17.73
C ARG A 104 -4.47 7.85 17.04
N ASN A 105 -5.12 7.34 15.98
CA ASN A 105 -4.58 6.25 15.16
C ASN A 105 -3.29 6.67 14.43
N ARG A 106 -3.24 7.89 13.88
CA ARG A 106 -2.04 8.43 13.22
C ARG A 106 -0.89 8.65 14.19
N TRP A 107 -1.17 9.09 15.42
CA TRP A 107 -0.17 9.22 16.49
C TRP A 107 0.47 7.89 16.86
N LEU A 108 -0.31 6.81 16.90
CA LEU A 108 0.19 5.46 17.18
C LEU A 108 0.96 4.85 16.00
N LYS A 109 0.50 5.04 14.75
CA LYS A 109 1.03 4.33 13.56
C LYS A 109 2.00 5.14 12.69
N GLN A 110 1.97 6.47 12.78
CA GLN A 110 2.67 7.39 11.87
C GLN A 110 3.24 8.62 12.62
N ARG A 111 3.71 8.41 13.85
CA ARG A 111 4.11 9.47 14.80
C ARG A 111 5.10 10.51 14.23
N HIS A 112 5.94 10.13 13.29
CA HIS A 112 6.91 11.02 12.63
C HIS A 112 6.27 12.18 11.85
N TYR A 113 5.00 12.06 11.40
CA TYR A 113 4.23 13.16 10.82
C TYR A 113 3.44 13.99 11.85
N MET A 114 3.77 13.88 13.14
CA MET A 114 3.07 14.55 14.25
C MET A 114 4.01 15.14 15.32
N THR A 115 5.33 14.97 15.18
CA THR A 115 6.34 15.44 16.13
C THR A 115 7.65 15.81 15.42
N SER A 116 8.40 16.76 15.98
CA SER A 116 9.81 17.03 15.59
C SER A 116 10.82 16.29 16.46
N SER A 117 10.40 15.58 17.51
CA SER A 117 11.27 15.02 18.56
C SER A 117 12.30 13.99 18.08
N LYS A 118 12.10 13.38 16.90
CA LYS A 118 13.03 12.42 16.26
C LYS A 118 13.57 12.90 14.90
N TRP A 119 13.53 14.21 14.62
CA TRP A 119 14.11 14.76 13.40
C TRP A 119 15.65 14.76 13.47
N PRO A 120 16.37 14.17 12.50
CA PRO A 120 17.84 14.21 12.47
C PRO A 120 18.41 15.63 12.33
N GLU A 121 19.70 15.82 12.57
CA GLU A 121 20.36 17.13 12.37
C GLU A 121 20.58 17.47 10.89
N THR A 122 20.60 16.45 10.02
CA THR A 122 20.71 16.61 8.56
C THR A 122 19.70 15.72 7.83
N LYS A 123 19.32 16.12 6.61
CA LYS A 123 18.50 15.33 5.69
C LYS A 123 19.09 15.46 4.29
N ASP A 124 19.24 14.35 3.57
CA ASP A 124 19.40 14.40 2.11
C ASP A 124 18.04 14.23 1.45
N VAL A 125 17.81 14.95 0.35
CA VAL A 125 16.57 14.92 -0.42
C VAL A 125 16.91 15.06 -1.89
N GLY A 126 16.41 14.12 -2.69
CA GLY A 126 16.67 14.05 -4.11
C GLY A 126 15.82 14.98 -4.97
N GLY A 127 15.86 14.74 -6.28
CA GLY A 127 15.05 15.41 -7.28
C GLY A 127 15.27 16.91 -7.33
N LEU A 128 14.20 17.70 -7.26
CA LEU A 128 14.20 19.17 -7.28
C LEU A 128 15.02 19.82 -6.15
N LEU A 129 15.30 19.11 -5.06
CA LEU A 129 16.18 19.58 -3.99
C LEU A 129 17.62 19.04 -4.06
N SER A 130 17.93 18.13 -4.97
CA SER A 130 19.26 17.52 -5.04
C SER A 130 20.32 18.58 -5.40
N PRO A 131 21.50 18.57 -4.74
CA PRO A 131 22.63 19.43 -5.08
C PRO A 131 23.45 18.88 -6.27
N ASN A 132 23.11 17.69 -6.78
CA ASN A 132 23.81 17.05 -7.88
C ASN A 132 23.28 17.56 -9.22
N MET A 133 24.12 18.22 -10.02
CA MET A 133 23.75 18.74 -11.34
C MET A 133 23.22 17.67 -12.31
N LYS A 134 23.63 16.40 -12.17
CA LYS A 134 23.07 15.29 -12.98
C LYS A 134 21.63 14.96 -12.58
N GLU A 135 21.28 15.16 -11.31
CA GLU A 135 19.96 14.86 -10.73
C GLU A 135 19.02 16.08 -10.81
N ASN A 136 19.56 17.30 -10.82
CA ASN A 136 18.82 18.56 -10.77
C ASN A 136 19.43 19.63 -11.71
N PRO A 137 19.38 19.46 -13.04
CA PRO A 137 20.17 20.24 -14.01
C PRO A 137 19.92 21.76 -14.00
N PHE A 138 18.76 22.23 -13.53
CA PHE A 138 18.38 23.65 -13.58
C PHE A 138 18.35 24.36 -12.22
N TRP A 139 18.38 23.62 -11.10
CA TRP A 139 18.29 24.17 -9.74
C TRP A 139 19.26 23.58 -8.72
N TRP A 140 20.19 22.69 -9.09
CA TRP A 140 21.17 22.10 -8.15
C TRP A 140 21.94 23.10 -7.28
N ASN A 141 22.15 24.33 -7.77
CA ASN A 141 22.82 25.40 -7.05
C ASN A 141 21.85 26.40 -6.38
N ALA A 142 20.55 26.13 -6.31
CA ALA A 142 19.58 26.95 -5.60
C ALA A 142 19.74 26.84 -4.08
N ASN A 143 19.16 27.79 -3.36
CA ASN A 143 18.96 27.66 -1.92
C ASN A 143 17.80 26.71 -1.67
N HIS A 144 18.10 25.58 -1.04
CA HIS A 144 17.15 24.49 -0.85
C HIS A 144 16.64 24.48 0.58
N VAL A 145 15.31 24.49 0.73
CA VAL A 145 14.61 24.40 2.01
C VAL A 145 13.62 23.25 1.95
N PHE A 146 13.68 22.39 2.96
CA PHE A 146 12.72 21.30 3.16
C PHE A 146 11.94 21.53 4.45
N VAL A 147 10.62 21.64 4.38
CA VAL A 147 9.75 21.80 5.55
C VAL A 147 9.06 20.46 5.84
N PRO A 148 9.41 19.75 6.92
CA PRO A 148 8.80 18.46 7.23
C PRO A 148 7.38 18.62 7.78
N TYR A 149 6.53 17.65 7.48
CA TYR A 149 5.11 17.74 7.70
C TYR A 149 4.70 17.13 9.04
N CYS A 150 4.66 17.96 10.08
CA CYS A 150 4.30 17.52 11.44
C CYS A 150 2.95 18.03 11.96
N THR A 151 2.05 18.50 11.08
CA THR A 151 0.78 19.13 11.46
C THR A 151 -0.48 18.41 11.00
N SER A 152 -0.38 17.40 10.14
CA SER A 152 -1.50 16.51 9.76
C SER A 152 -2.78 17.22 9.23
N ASP A 153 -2.64 18.45 8.72
CA ASP A 153 -3.70 19.41 8.39
C ASP A 153 -3.66 19.93 6.93
N SER A 154 -2.95 19.23 6.05
CA SER A 154 -2.68 19.65 4.66
C SER A 154 -2.12 21.08 4.55
N TRP A 155 -1.31 21.48 5.53
CA TRP A 155 -0.70 22.81 5.68
C TRP A 155 -1.69 23.96 5.84
N SER A 156 -2.91 23.67 6.29
CA SER A 156 -4.00 24.65 6.37
C SER A 156 -4.31 25.15 7.78
N GLY A 157 -3.87 24.45 8.83
CA GLY A 157 -4.35 24.69 10.19
C GLY A 157 -3.89 26.00 10.81
N THR A 158 -4.76 26.53 11.69
CA THR A 158 -4.51 27.72 12.52
C THR A 158 -4.92 27.51 13.99
N LYS A 159 -5.09 26.26 14.44
CA LYS A 159 -5.40 25.90 15.83
C LYS A 159 -4.12 25.76 16.67
N PRO A 160 -3.82 26.68 17.60
CA PRO A 160 -2.67 26.55 18.50
C PRO A 160 -2.86 25.42 19.52
N PRO A 161 -1.80 25.01 20.25
CA PRO A 161 -1.94 24.12 21.41
C PRO A 161 -2.86 24.72 22.49
N SER A 162 -3.52 23.85 23.23
CA SER A 162 -4.58 24.14 24.20
C SER A 162 -4.58 23.05 25.26
N SER A 163 -4.78 23.39 26.54
CA SER A 163 -4.74 22.44 27.67
C SER A 163 -5.74 21.29 27.56
N ASN A 164 -6.82 21.51 26.80
CA ASN A 164 -7.93 20.57 26.67
C ASN A 164 -7.88 19.79 25.34
N ASP A 165 -6.87 20.05 24.49
CA ASP A 165 -6.73 19.46 23.16
C ASP A 165 -5.50 18.57 23.07
N MET A 166 -5.69 17.31 22.65
CA MET A 166 -4.57 16.37 22.45
C MET A 166 -3.61 16.77 21.33
N PHE A 167 -4.06 17.59 20.35
CA PHE A 167 -3.27 17.99 19.20
C PHE A 167 -3.52 19.44 18.76
N SER A 168 -2.45 20.16 18.42
CA SER A 168 -2.49 21.44 17.68
C SER A 168 -2.43 21.22 16.16
N PHE A 169 -2.85 22.20 15.36
CA PHE A 169 -2.83 22.13 13.89
C PHE A 169 -2.44 23.51 13.34
N MET A 170 -1.16 23.68 12.99
CA MET A 170 -0.54 24.99 12.76
C MET A 170 0.14 25.12 11.38
N GLY A 171 -0.20 24.27 10.42
CA GLY A 171 0.54 24.15 9.15
C GLY A 171 0.65 25.46 8.36
N SER A 172 -0.41 26.28 8.31
CA SER A 172 -0.36 27.58 7.62
C SER A 172 0.52 28.60 8.36
N PHE A 173 0.59 28.51 9.69
CA PHE A 173 1.53 29.30 10.49
C PHE A 173 2.99 28.85 10.32
N ILE A 174 3.25 27.53 10.22
CA ILE A 174 4.60 27.03 9.91
C ILE A 174 5.07 27.59 8.56
N VAL A 175 4.29 27.47 7.48
CA VAL A 175 4.68 27.98 6.15
C VAL A 175 5.03 29.47 6.20
N ARG A 176 4.21 30.29 6.86
CA ARG A 176 4.48 31.73 7.00
C ARG A 176 5.67 32.04 7.92
N GLN A 177 5.91 31.24 8.96
CA GLN A 177 7.06 31.46 9.85
C GLN A 177 8.37 31.02 9.21
N VAL A 178 8.41 29.91 8.47
CA VAL A 178 9.59 29.52 7.66
C VAL A 178 9.97 30.66 6.72
N VAL A 179 9.03 31.23 5.98
CA VAL A 179 9.32 32.36 5.07
C VAL A 179 9.89 33.57 5.81
N ARG A 180 9.45 33.85 7.05
CA ARG A 180 10.00 34.94 7.90
C ARG A 180 11.40 34.61 8.42
N ASP A 181 11.62 33.40 8.92
CA ASP A 181 12.92 32.96 9.47
C ASP A 181 14.01 32.86 8.37
N LEU A 182 13.61 32.67 7.12
CA LEU A 182 14.50 32.71 5.96
C LEU A 182 14.91 34.13 5.52
N ILE A 183 14.21 35.19 5.93
CA ILE A 183 14.56 36.58 5.60
C ILE A 183 15.98 36.92 6.05
N PRO A 184 16.35 36.87 7.36
CA PRO A 184 17.72 37.15 7.81
C PRO A 184 18.75 36.12 7.31
N LEU A 185 18.30 34.93 6.91
CA LEU A 185 19.15 33.94 6.23
C LEU A 185 19.36 34.28 4.73
N GLY A 186 18.93 35.47 4.30
CA GLY A 186 19.21 36.08 3.00
C GLY A 186 18.17 35.78 1.90
N LEU A 187 16.93 35.44 2.26
CA LEU A 187 15.80 35.40 1.31
C LEU A 187 15.42 36.80 0.82
N GLU A 188 15.66 37.86 1.62
CA GLU A 188 15.53 39.27 1.20
C GLU A 188 16.27 39.61 -0.11
N ASN A 189 17.48 39.06 -0.29
CA ASN A 189 18.37 39.31 -1.42
C ASN A 189 18.09 38.38 -2.61
N SER A 190 16.90 37.77 -2.67
CA SER A 190 16.50 36.83 -3.72
C SER A 190 15.83 37.49 -4.94
N THR A 191 15.84 36.79 -6.06
CA THR A 191 15.13 37.19 -7.29
C THR A 191 13.84 36.39 -7.51
N ASP A 192 13.85 35.11 -7.14
CA ASP A 192 12.77 34.16 -7.35
C ASP A 192 12.65 33.21 -6.15
N LEU A 193 11.41 33.01 -5.68
CA LEU A 193 11.03 32.01 -4.71
C LEU A 193 10.05 31.03 -5.35
N ILE A 194 10.39 29.74 -5.33
CA ILE A 194 9.50 28.65 -5.71
C ILE A 194 9.00 27.98 -4.43
N LEU A 195 7.70 28.06 -4.17
CA LEU A 195 7.03 27.23 -3.17
C LEU A 195 6.56 25.94 -3.85
N SER A 196 7.19 24.81 -3.52
CA SER A 196 6.88 23.49 -4.07
C SER A 196 6.37 22.54 -2.98
N GLY A 197 5.78 21.42 -3.37
CA GLY A 197 5.32 20.40 -2.42
C GLY A 197 4.61 19.26 -3.13
N SER A 198 4.66 18.07 -2.51
CA SER A 198 4.09 16.83 -3.06
C SER A 198 2.96 16.30 -2.18
N SER A 199 1.97 15.62 -2.76
CA SER A 199 0.82 15.06 -2.04
C SER A 199 0.03 16.16 -1.29
N ALA A 200 -0.31 15.95 -0.02
CA ALA A 200 -0.86 16.97 0.89
C ALA A 200 0.01 18.25 0.95
N GLY A 201 1.33 18.16 0.70
CA GLY A 201 2.21 19.31 0.52
C GLY A 201 1.91 20.12 -0.73
N GLY A 202 1.54 19.48 -1.84
CA GLY A 202 1.11 20.14 -3.08
C GLY A 202 -0.23 20.88 -2.91
N THR A 203 -1.19 20.26 -2.21
CA THR A 203 -2.40 20.95 -1.74
C THR A 203 -2.03 22.14 -0.83
N GLY A 204 -1.06 21.95 0.07
CA GLY A 204 -0.49 22.99 0.92
C GLY A 204 0.12 24.18 0.17
N VAL A 205 0.79 23.94 -0.97
CA VAL A 205 1.24 25.01 -1.88
C VAL A 205 0.03 25.82 -2.37
N MET A 206 -0.99 25.15 -2.91
CA MET A 206 -2.18 25.83 -3.44
C MET A 206 -2.91 26.67 -2.37
N LEU A 207 -2.97 26.20 -1.13
CA LEU A 207 -3.60 26.91 -0.01
C LEU A 207 -2.78 28.09 0.54
N ASN A 208 -1.45 28.05 0.45
CA ASN A 208 -0.58 29.07 1.07
C ASN A 208 0.14 30.00 0.07
N LEU A 209 0.19 29.68 -1.23
CA LEU A 209 1.00 30.40 -2.22
C LEU A 209 0.69 31.91 -2.29
N ASP A 210 -0.59 32.27 -2.37
CA ASP A 210 -0.98 33.69 -2.37
C ASP A 210 -0.69 34.36 -1.01
N TYR A 211 -0.80 33.64 0.12
CA TYR A 211 -0.43 34.18 1.45
C TYR A 211 1.08 34.37 1.65
N VAL A 212 1.92 33.55 1.03
CA VAL A 212 3.38 33.73 0.99
C VAL A 212 3.75 34.93 0.13
N LYS A 213 3.02 35.15 -0.97
CA LYS A 213 3.19 36.34 -1.81
C LYS A 213 2.72 37.62 -1.12
N GLU A 214 1.57 37.60 -0.44
CA GLU A 214 1.05 38.72 0.35
C GLU A 214 2.01 39.05 1.52
N LEU A 215 2.53 38.04 2.22
CA LEU A 215 3.60 38.20 3.22
C LEU A 215 4.85 38.89 2.64
N LEU A 216 5.36 38.45 1.49
CA LEU A 216 6.58 39.04 0.93
C LEU A 216 6.35 40.42 0.29
N HIS A 217 5.23 40.63 -0.41
CA HIS A 217 5.00 41.85 -1.21
C HIS A 217 4.25 42.94 -0.47
N GLU A 218 3.33 42.58 0.44
CA GLU A 218 2.40 43.50 1.10
C GLU A 218 2.75 43.69 2.60
N GLU A 219 3.21 42.65 3.31
CA GLU A 219 3.68 42.78 4.72
C GLU A 219 5.16 43.18 4.84
N LEU A 220 6.05 42.62 4.00
CA LEU A 220 7.51 42.82 4.08
C LEU A 220 8.09 43.72 2.99
N MET A 221 7.27 44.21 2.05
CA MET A 221 7.66 45.11 0.94
C MET A 221 8.74 44.58 -0.04
N LEU A 222 9.09 43.30 0.01
CA LEU A 222 10.10 42.61 -0.82
C LEU A 222 9.57 42.29 -2.24
N THR A 223 9.03 43.30 -2.92
CA THR A 223 8.38 43.21 -4.24
C THR A 223 9.34 42.82 -5.38
N GLN A 224 10.66 42.83 -5.16
CA GLN A 224 11.65 42.29 -6.09
C GLN A 224 11.47 40.78 -6.30
N ILE A 225 11.19 40.05 -5.20
CA ILE A 225 11.16 38.59 -5.13
C ILE A 225 9.97 38.05 -5.92
N ASN A 226 10.23 37.28 -6.97
CA ASN A 226 9.17 36.68 -7.76
C ASN A 226 8.72 35.35 -7.15
N VAL A 227 7.54 35.33 -6.52
CA VAL A 227 6.92 34.12 -5.94
C VAL A 227 6.16 33.32 -7.01
N ARG A 228 6.45 32.01 -7.13
CA ARG A 228 5.67 31.04 -7.94
C ARG A 228 5.43 29.74 -7.16
N GLY A 229 4.42 28.96 -7.57
CA GLY A 229 4.10 27.67 -6.96
C GLY A 229 4.33 26.47 -7.88
N VAL A 230 4.66 25.32 -7.32
CA VAL A 230 4.65 24.01 -8.00
C VAL A 230 3.92 23.00 -7.13
N THR A 231 2.73 22.57 -7.55
CA THR A 231 2.03 21.44 -6.90
C THR A 231 2.37 20.14 -7.61
N ASP A 232 2.68 19.10 -6.86
CA ASP A 232 2.89 17.73 -7.33
C ASP A 232 1.92 16.79 -6.61
N SER A 233 1.12 16.04 -7.36
CA SER A 233 0.25 14.98 -6.80
C SER A 233 -0.72 15.47 -5.70
N GLY A 234 -1.09 16.76 -5.76
CA GLY A 234 -1.93 17.46 -4.79
C GLY A 234 -3.27 17.95 -5.38
N TRP A 235 -3.57 17.58 -6.63
CA TRP A 235 -4.77 17.99 -7.36
C TRP A 235 -5.80 16.85 -7.36
N PHE A 236 -6.59 16.80 -6.30
CA PHE A 236 -7.65 15.80 -6.10
C PHE A 236 -9.00 16.25 -6.67
N LEU A 237 -9.89 15.28 -6.85
CA LEU A 237 -11.29 15.45 -7.28
C LEU A 237 -12.26 15.02 -6.17
N ASP A 238 -13.31 15.82 -5.96
CA ASP A 238 -14.45 15.56 -5.08
C ASP A 238 -15.52 14.69 -5.77
N ARG A 239 -15.12 13.49 -6.19
CA ARG A 239 -15.96 12.54 -6.94
C ARG A 239 -16.56 11.43 -6.07
N THR A 240 -17.65 10.83 -6.55
CA THR A 240 -18.28 9.67 -5.89
C THR A 240 -17.35 8.46 -5.97
N PRO A 241 -17.02 7.80 -4.84
CA PRO A 241 -16.15 6.63 -4.83
C PRO A 241 -16.78 5.44 -5.59
N TYR A 242 -15.93 4.51 -6.03
CA TYR A 242 -16.31 3.27 -6.73
C TYR A 242 -17.19 2.37 -5.85
N ALA A 243 -16.80 2.17 -4.59
CA ALA A 243 -17.54 1.42 -3.59
C ALA A 243 -17.84 2.28 -2.35
N PRO A 244 -18.97 2.06 -1.64
CA PRO A 244 -19.28 2.79 -0.41
C PRO A 244 -18.14 2.73 0.61
N THR A 245 -17.81 3.87 1.21
CA THR A 245 -16.74 4.02 2.20
C THR A 245 -17.21 4.87 3.37
N ASN A 246 -16.80 4.49 4.59
CA ASN A 246 -17.05 5.26 5.81
C ASN A 246 -16.11 6.49 5.95
N LYS A 247 -15.28 6.77 4.94
CA LYS A 247 -14.27 7.85 4.92
C LYS A 247 -14.20 8.59 3.56
N PRO A 248 -15.31 9.11 3.00
CA PRO A 248 -15.27 9.78 1.71
C PRO A 248 -14.51 11.12 1.80
N ALA A 249 -13.70 11.45 0.77
CA ALA A 249 -12.78 12.58 0.77
C ALA A 249 -13.42 13.93 1.16
N VAL A 250 -14.62 14.20 0.65
CA VAL A 250 -15.36 15.45 0.93
C VAL A 250 -15.65 15.60 2.44
N GLU A 251 -16.13 14.55 3.08
CA GLU A 251 -16.46 14.59 4.52
C GLU A 251 -15.20 14.61 5.39
N ALA A 252 -14.14 13.92 4.97
CA ALA A 252 -12.83 13.97 5.60
C ALA A 252 -12.23 15.39 5.59
N ILE A 253 -12.29 16.08 4.45
CA ILE A 253 -11.85 17.48 4.34
C ILE A 253 -12.79 18.43 5.10
N ARG A 254 -14.11 18.21 5.07
CA ARG A 254 -15.09 19.03 5.80
C ARG A 254 -14.83 19.00 7.32
N LYS A 255 -14.74 17.80 7.90
CA LYS A 255 -14.38 17.59 9.32
C LYS A 255 -12.98 18.12 9.64
N GLY A 256 -12.01 17.88 8.76
CA GLY A 256 -10.64 18.34 8.92
C GLY A 256 -10.55 19.87 9.01
N MET A 257 -11.14 20.58 8.04
CA MET A 257 -11.15 22.05 8.03
C MET A 257 -11.74 22.64 9.32
N GLU A 258 -12.78 22.02 9.88
CA GLU A 258 -13.36 22.40 11.17
C GLU A 258 -12.38 22.13 12.34
N MET A 259 -11.84 20.91 12.45
CA MET A 259 -10.91 20.50 13.50
C MET A 259 -9.60 21.32 13.53
N TRP A 260 -9.04 21.60 12.35
CA TRP A 260 -7.75 22.29 12.18
C TRP A 260 -7.87 23.82 12.31
N ARG A 261 -9.09 24.37 12.31
CA ARG A 261 -9.37 25.77 11.96
C ARG A 261 -8.69 26.13 10.63
N GLY A 262 -8.98 25.32 9.60
CA GLY A 262 -8.33 25.37 8.29
C GLY A 262 -8.51 26.73 7.60
N LYS A 263 -7.41 27.31 7.14
CA LYS A 263 -7.36 28.55 6.38
C LYS A 263 -7.22 28.23 4.88
N VAL A 264 -8.07 28.85 4.07
CA VAL A 264 -8.07 28.74 2.60
C VAL A 264 -7.97 30.14 1.97
N PRO A 265 -7.42 30.30 0.76
CA PRO A 265 -7.21 31.62 0.14
C PRO A 265 -8.48 32.47 0.08
N ARG A 266 -8.36 33.76 0.42
CA ARG A 266 -9.51 34.67 0.60
C ARG A 266 -10.50 34.64 -0.57
N ARG A 267 -10.02 34.75 -1.81
CA ARG A 267 -10.87 34.77 -3.00
C ARG A 267 -11.57 33.45 -3.32
N CYS A 268 -10.99 32.32 -2.90
CA CYS A 268 -11.69 31.03 -2.96
C CYS A 268 -12.76 30.91 -1.86
N ARG A 269 -12.49 31.48 -0.67
CA ARG A 269 -13.48 31.58 0.41
C ARG A 269 -14.66 32.49 0.04
N GLU A 270 -14.41 33.54 -0.73
CA GLU A 270 -15.43 34.46 -1.25
C GLU A 270 -16.30 33.80 -2.33
N GLU A 271 -15.72 32.94 -3.18
CA GLU A 271 -16.48 32.10 -4.14
C GLU A 271 -17.36 31.05 -3.43
N TYR A 272 -16.84 30.43 -2.36
CA TYR A 272 -17.50 29.32 -1.65
C TYR A 272 -17.83 29.64 -0.19
N MET A 273 -18.49 30.77 0.08
CA MET A 273 -18.75 31.28 1.44
C MET A 273 -19.29 30.23 2.44
N ASN A 274 -20.28 29.44 2.01
CA ASN A 274 -20.96 28.45 2.85
C ASN A 274 -20.25 27.07 2.85
N GLU A 275 -19.36 26.82 1.88
CA GLU A 275 -18.69 25.53 1.67
C GLU A 275 -17.18 25.71 1.41
N PRO A 276 -16.43 26.42 2.28
CA PRO A 276 -15.05 26.81 1.97
C PRO A 276 -14.07 25.63 1.96
N TRP A 277 -14.51 24.45 2.42
CA TRP A 277 -13.83 23.16 2.23
C TRP A 277 -13.62 22.81 0.75
N ARG A 278 -14.42 23.38 -0.17
CA ARG A 278 -14.25 23.23 -1.62
C ARG A 278 -12.89 23.72 -2.11
N CYS A 279 -12.25 24.64 -1.38
CA CYS A 279 -10.94 25.19 -1.73
C CYS A 279 -9.77 24.21 -1.56
N TYR A 280 -9.94 23.03 -0.95
CA TYR A 280 -8.88 22.02 -0.93
C TYR A 280 -8.76 21.28 -2.28
N PHE A 281 -9.78 21.37 -3.16
CA PHE A 281 -9.77 20.73 -4.47
C PHE A 281 -9.18 21.67 -5.53
N GLY A 282 -8.05 21.26 -6.13
CA GLY A 282 -7.21 22.12 -6.96
C GLY A 282 -7.96 22.81 -8.11
N TYR A 283 -8.87 22.10 -8.78
CA TYR A 283 -9.64 22.66 -9.90
C TYR A 283 -10.67 23.72 -9.50
N ARG A 284 -11.11 23.73 -8.23
CA ARG A 284 -12.01 24.75 -7.66
C ARG A 284 -11.24 25.99 -7.19
N LEU A 285 -10.07 25.78 -6.58
CA LEU A 285 -9.22 26.86 -6.08
C LEU A 285 -8.44 27.57 -7.18
N TYR A 286 -7.88 26.84 -8.15
CA TYR A 286 -6.96 27.37 -9.17
C TYR A 286 -7.46 28.61 -9.94
N PRO A 287 -8.75 28.70 -10.37
CA PRO A 287 -9.28 29.91 -11.03
C PRO A 287 -9.14 31.20 -10.20
N THR A 288 -9.02 31.07 -8.86
CA THR A 288 -8.95 32.20 -7.94
C THR A 288 -7.52 32.64 -7.60
N LEU A 289 -6.45 31.98 -8.06
CA LEU A 289 -5.06 32.34 -7.68
C LEU A 289 -4.55 33.66 -8.31
N LYS A 290 -3.75 34.43 -7.55
CA LYS A 290 -2.98 35.62 -8.03
C LYS A 290 -1.60 35.21 -8.57
N SER A 291 -1.10 34.05 -8.13
CA SER A 291 0.28 33.60 -8.33
C SER A 291 0.38 32.53 -9.40
N GLU A 292 1.48 32.51 -10.15
CA GLU A 292 1.69 31.51 -11.21
C GLU A 292 1.96 30.13 -10.58
N LEU A 293 1.11 29.15 -10.86
CA LEU A 293 1.22 27.76 -10.42
C LEU A 293 1.57 26.86 -11.61
N PHE A 294 2.53 25.96 -11.42
CA PHE A 294 2.77 24.79 -12.26
C PHE A 294 2.13 23.57 -11.60
N VAL A 295 1.36 22.78 -12.37
CA VAL A 295 0.70 21.55 -11.87
C VAL A 295 1.40 20.32 -12.43
N PHE A 296 2.00 19.50 -11.58
CA PHE A 296 2.29 18.10 -11.90
C PHE A 296 1.24 17.21 -11.25
N GLN A 297 0.67 16.27 -12.00
CA GLN A 297 -0.31 15.34 -11.48
C GLN A 297 -0.33 14.05 -12.32
N TRP A 298 -0.15 12.90 -11.70
CA TRP A 298 -0.36 11.61 -12.35
C TRP A 298 -1.84 11.50 -12.78
N LEU A 299 -2.12 11.09 -14.02
CA LEU A 299 -3.52 10.91 -14.48
C LEU A 299 -4.20 9.73 -13.77
N PHE A 300 -3.43 8.80 -13.22
CA PHE A 300 -3.92 7.67 -12.43
C PHE A 300 -3.23 7.66 -11.06
N ASP A 301 -3.36 8.78 -10.34
CA ASP A 301 -2.74 8.98 -9.03
C ASP A 301 -3.26 7.99 -7.98
N GLU A 302 -2.35 7.28 -7.33
CA GLU A 302 -2.65 6.22 -6.37
C GLU A 302 -3.46 6.76 -5.18
N ALA A 303 -3.18 7.98 -4.70
CA ALA A 303 -3.91 8.58 -3.60
C ALA A 303 -5.32 9.05 -4.00
N GLN A 304 -5.60 9.30 -5.29
CA GLN A 304 -6.97 9.46 -5.79
C GLN A 304 -7.70 8.11 -5.84
N MET A 305 -7.03 7.04 -6.29
CA MET A 305 -7.61 5.69 -6.33
C MET A 305 -7.96 5.16 -4.92
N ASP A 306 -7.14 5.48 -3.91
CA ASP A 306 -7.38 5.20 -2.50
C ASP A 306 -8.64 5.91 -1.97
N VAL A 307 -8.77 7.24 -2.14
CA VAL A 307 -9.96 7.97 -1.64
C VAL A 307 -11.23 7.63 -2.42
N ASP A 308 -11.09 7.27 -3.69
CA ASP A 308 -12.18 6.76 -4.53
C ASP A 308 -12.57 5.31 -4.14
N ASN A 309 -11.88 4.67 -3.19
CA ASN A 309 -12.18 3.33 -2.69
C ASN A 309 -12.31 2.29 -3.83
N VAL A 310 -11.43 2.38 -4.84
CA VAL A 310 -11.39 1.45 -5.98
C VAL A 310 -10.74 0.12 -5.57
N GLY A 311 -9.69 0.21 -4.74
CA GLY A 311 -8.73 -0.87 -4.51
C GLY A 311 -7.92 -1.20 -5.78
N ALA A 312 -7.13 -2.27 -5.72
CA ALA A 312 -6.51 -2.88 -6.89
C ALA A 312 -7.56 -3.19 -7.96
N PRO A 313 -7.40 -2.69 -9.18
CA PRO A 313 -8.31 -2.98 -10.26
C PRO A 313 -8.05 -4.41 -10.79
N VAL A 314 -8.78 -5.38 -10.23
CA VAL A 314 -8.76 -6.80 -10.63
C VAL A 314 -10.04 -7.21 -11.38
N THR A 315 -10.95 -6.26 -11.61
CA THR A 315 -12.20 -6.44 -12.35
C THR A 315 -12.34 -5.36 -13.43
N LYS A 316 -13.05 -5.69 -14.52
CA LYS A 316 -13.36 -4.72 -15.59
C LYS A 316 -14.07 -3.47 -15.05
N GLN A 317 -14.93 -3.61 -14.04
CA GLN A 317 -15.69 -2.53 -13.44
C GLN A 317 -14.79 -1.51 -12.73
N GLN A 318 -13.73 -1.97 -12.06
CA GLN A 318 -12.71 -1.08 -11.47
C GLN A 318 -11.88 -0.40 -12.55
N TRP A 319 -11.46 -1.12 -13.61
CA TRP A 319 -10.76 -0.51 -14.76
C TRP A 319 -11.61 0.55 -15.47
N ASP A 320 -12.89 0.25 -15.75
CA ASP A 320 -13.87 1.20 -16.32
C ASP A 320 -14.05 2.45 -15.44
N TYR A 321 -13.84 2.33 -14.12
CA TYR A 321 -13.87 3.46 -13.18
C TYR A 321 -12.55 4.27 -13.20
N ILE A 322 -11.40 3.60 -13.26
CA ILE A 322 -10.07 4.24 -13.35
C ILE A 322 -9.89 5.00 -14.66
N HIS A 323 -10.34 4.45 -15.80
CA HIS A 323 -10.36 5.21 -17.07
C HIS A 323 -11.18 6.51 -16.92
N LYS A 324 -12.38 6.42 -16.32
CA LYS A 324 -13.21 7.61 -16.02
C LYS A 324 -12.57 8.56 -15.01
N MET A 325 -11.69 8.08 -14.12
CA MET A 325 -10.91 8.91 -13.18
C MET A 325 -9.85 9.72 -13.94
N GLY A 326 -9.04 9.07 -14.78
CA GLY A 326 -8.02 9.74 -15.59
C GLY A 326 -8.61 10.70 -16.62
N ASP A 327 -9.75 10.36 -17.21
CA ASP A 327 -10.50 11.27 -18.09
C ASP A 327 -11.05 12.49 -17.33
N ALA A 328 -11.57 12.31 -16.12
CA ALA A 328 -12.00 13.42 -15.27
C ALA A 328 -10.84 14.33 -14.83
N LEU A 329 -9.69 13.75 -14.46
CA LEU A 329 -8.46 14.50 -14.16
C LEU A 329 -8.00 15.29 -15.40
N ARG A 330 -7.88 14.63 -16.57
CA ARG A 330 -7.49 15.29 -17.84
C ARG A 330 -8.45 16.42 -18.23
N HIS A 331 -9.75 16.26 -17.95
CA HIS A 331 -10.76 17.30 -18.15
C HIS A 331 -10.58 18.48 -17.19
N SER A 332 -10.31 18.23 -15.90
CA SER A 332 -10.10 19.30 -14.91
C SER A 332 -8.93 20.24 -15.28
N PHE A 333 -7.94 19.76 -16.03
CA PHE A 333 -6.83 20.57 -16.53
C PHE A 333 -7.15 21.43 -17.77
N GLN A 334 -8.40 21.50 -18.25
CA GLN A 334 -8.75 22.30 -19.44
C GLN A 334 -8.28 23.75 -19.35
N ASN A 335 -8.52 24.41 -18.21
CA ASN A 335 -8.20 25.82 -17.99
C ASN A 335 -6.83 26.05 -17.29
N VAL A 336 -6.04 25.00 -17.05
CA VAL A 336 -4.73 25.11 -16.38
C VAL A 336 -3.65 25.55 -17.37
N SER A 337 -2.90 26.59 -16.99
CA SER A 337 -2.00 27.33 -17.89
C SER A 337 -0.60 26.71 -18.03
N ALA A 338 -0.15 26.00 -17.00
CA ALA A 338 1.06 25.20 -16.96
C ALA A 338 0.78 23.89 -16.20
N VAL A 339 0.82 22.77 -16.90
CA VAL A 339 0.52 21.44 -16.37
C VAL A 339 1.33 20.37 -17.09
N PHE A 340 1.78 19.38 -16.34
CA PHE A 340 2.47 18.17 -16.80
C PHE A 340 1.77 16.96 -16.18
N ALA A 341 0.98 16.22 -16.97
CA ALA A 341 0.18 15.10 -16.49
C ALA A 341 0.35 13.85 -17.38
N PRO A 342 1.25 12.92 -17.01
CA PRO A 342 1.49 11.68 -17.74
C PRO A 342 0.47 10.58 -17.37
N ALA A 343 0.25 9.64 -18.30
CA ALA A 343 -0.71 8.53 -18.14
C ALA A 343 -0.12 7.34 -17.36
N CYS A 344 0.35 7.60 -16.14
CA CYS A 344 0.97 6.60 -15.28
C CYS A 344 0.21 6.38 -13.98
N ILE A 345 0.37 5.19 -13.41
CA ILE A 345 0.05 4.90 -12.00
C ILE A 345 1.31 5.17 -11.19
N SER A 346 1.24 6.19 -10.32
CA SER A 346 2.23 6.48 -9.27
C SER A 346 1.67 7.59 -8.37
N HIS A 347 2.34 7.89 -7.27
CA HIS A 347 2.11 9.07 -6.45
C HIS A 347 3.42 9.82 -6.18
N SER A 348 3.36 11.16 -6.27
CA SER A 348 4.49 12.11 -6.13
C SER A 348 5.64 11.93 -7.14
N VAL A 349 6.45 12.96 -7.34
CA VAL A 349 7.63 12.91 -8.23
C VAL A 349 8.78 13.83 -7.83
N LEU A 350 8.52 15.02 -7.25
CA LEU A 350 9.52 16.10 -7.19
C LEU A 350 10.76 15.81 -6.34
N THR A 351 10.70 14.87 -5.40
CA THR A 351 11.84 14.46 -4.55
C THR A 351 12.44 13.11 -4.93
N LYS A 352 11.90 12.43 -5.96
CA LYS A 352 12.44 11.16 -6.46
C LYS A 352 13.70 11.43 -7.28
N ARG A 353 14.76 10.61 -7.13
CA ARG A 353 16.06 10.87 -7.79
C ARG A 353 15.98 10.75 -9.32
N ASP A 354 15.09 9.89 -9.78
CA ASP A 354 14.81 9.57 -11.18
C ASP A 354 13.77 10.51 -11.83
N TRP A 355 13.29 11.56 -11.16
CA TRP A 355 12.20 12.43 -11.63
C TRP A 355 12.34 12.95 -13.08
N GLN A 356 13.57 13.17 -13.56
CA GLN A 356 13.87 13.58 -14.94
C GLN A 356 13.52 12.54 -16.00
N ASN A 357 13.42 11.26 -15.63
CA ASN A 357 13.09 10.19 -16.56
C ASN A 357 11.67 10.35 -17.11
N VAL A 358 10.75 10.91 -16.31
CA VAL A 358 9.34 11.13 -16.64
C VAL A 358 9.18 12.22 -17.70
N LYS A 359 8.68 11.83 -18.89
CA LYS A 359 8.62 12.67 -20.11
C LYS A 359 7.24 12.63 -20.77
N ILE A 360 6.90 13.70 -21.49
CA ILE A 360 5.75 13.78 -22.42
C ILE A 360 6.24 14.52 -23.67
N ASP A 361 6.00 13.98 -24.88
CA ASP A 361 6.63 14.39 -26.16
C ASP A 361 8.17 14.63 -26.05
N ASP A 362 8.93 13.63 -25.58
CA ASP A 362 10.41 13.68 -25.38
C ASP A 362 10.94 14.87 -24.55
N ILE A 363 10.11 15.41 -23.65
CA ILE A 363 10.46 16.53 -22.78
C ILE A 363 10.14 16.16 -21.34
N SER A 364 11.17 16.20 -20.49
CA SER A 364 11.09 15.86 -19.07
C SER A 364 10.30 16.88 -18.27
N ILE A 365 9.84 16.48 -17.07
CA ILE A 365 9.27 17.42 -16.08
C ILE A 365 10.23 18.58 -15.77
N ALA A 366 11.53 18.32 -15.62
CA ALA A 366 12.54 19.32 -15.30
C ALA A 366 12.68 20.37 -16.42
N GLU A 367 12.75 19.93 -17.69
CA GLU A 367 12.76 20.83 -18.85
C GLU A 367 11.44 21.62 -18.99
N ALA A 368 10.29 20.99 -18.73
CA ALA A 368 8.99 21.64 -18.80
C ALA A 368 8.85 22.74 -17.73
N LEU A 369 9.28 22.46 -16.50
CA LEU A 369 9.31 23.39 -15.38
C LEU A 369 10.28 24.55 -15.64
N HIS A 370 11.46 24.28 -16.23
CA HIS A 370 12.44 25.33 -16.58
C HIS A 370 11.98 26.17 -17.78
N CYS A 371 11.29 25.56 -18.75
CA CYS A 371 10.62 26.27 -19.85
C CYS A 371 9.56 27.26 -19.32
N TRP A 372 8.77 26.86 -18.31
CA TRP A 372 7.85 27.74 -17.60
C TRP A 372 8.57 28.87 -16.87
N GLU A 373 9.59 28.55 -16.07
CA GLU A 373 10.45 29.52 -15.35
C GLU A 373 11.05 30.59 -16.28
N GLN A 374 11.64 30.21 -17.41
CA GLN A 374 12.25 31.17 -18.33
C GLN A 374 11.23 32.12 -18.99
N LYS A 375 10.00 31.66 -19.26
CA LYS A 375 9.02 32.45 -20.03
C LYS A 375 8.40 33.56 -19.20
N THR A 376 8.17 33.32 -17.92
CA THR A 376 7.60 34.28 -16.97
C THR A 376 8.60 35.41 -16.71
N ALA A 377 9.90 35.08 -16.53
CA ALA A 377 11.00 36.04 -16.54
C ALA A 377 11.07 36.87 -17.85
N ARG A 378 10.96 36.24 -19.03
CA ARG A 378 10.94 36.95 -20.33
C ARG A 378 9.70 37.84 -20.52
N ARG A 379 8.54 37.48 -19.95
CA ARG A 379 7.35 38.35 -19.89
C ARG A 379 7.60 39.59 -19.01
N ARG A 380 8.26 39.44 -17.86
CA ARG A 380 8.67 40.55 -16.97
C ARG A 380 9.62 41.51 -17.71
N LEU A 381 10.67 40.99 -18.35
CA LEU A 381 11.61 41.80 -19.14
C LEU A 381 10.93 42.60 -20.26
N LYS A 382 9.96 42.02 -20.98
CA LYS A 382 9.18 42.76 -21.99
C LYS A 382 8.27 43.84 -21.36
N ARG A 383 7.62 43.58 -20.23
CA ARG A 383 6.83 44.60 -19.51
C ARG A 383 7.70 45.76 -19.02
N VAL A 384 8.87 45.46 -18.44
CA VAL A 384 9.84 46.46 -17.95
C VAL A 384 10.40 47.30 -19.10
N ASN A 385 10.79 46.69 -20.23
CA ASN A 385 11.31 47.43 -21.38
C ASN A 385 10.22 48.26 -22.07
N ASN A 386 8.97 47.79 -22.13
CA ASN A 386 7.85 48.59 -22.63
C ASN A 386 7.52 49.77 -21.69
N GLY A 387 7.61 49.58 -20.37
CA GLY A 387 7.50 50.66 -19.39
C GLY A 387 8.59 51.72 -19.55
N LYS A 388 9.86 51.29 -19.72
CA LYS A 388 10.98 52.19 -20.01
C LYS A 388 10.84 52.90 -21.38
N MET A 389 10.26 52.24 -22.39
CA MET A 389 9.92 52.88 -23.67
C MET A 389 8.85 53.97 -23.52
N LEU A 390 7.79 53.72 -22.73
CA LEU A 390 6.75 54.73 -22.42
C LEU A 390 7.33 55.92 -21.66
N GLY A 391 8.17 55.68 -20.63
CA GLY A 391 8.89 56.74 -19.92
C GLY A 391 9.81 57.56 -20.83
N ASN A 392 10.55 56.90 -21.75
CA ASN A 392 11.38 57.61 -22.73
C ASN A 392 10.58 58.38 -23.79
N MET A 393 9.34 57.95 -24.13
CA MET A 393 8.44 58.77 -24.96
C MET A 393 7.96 60.03 -24.22
N GLN A 394 7.64 59.91 -22.93
CA GLN A 394 7.27 61.06 -22.09
C GLN A 394 8.46 62.03 -21.93
N GLY A 395 9.67 61.52 -21.69
CA GLY A 395 10.91 62.30 -21.69
C GLY A 395 11.21 63.02 -23.02
N ARG A 396 10.85 62.44 -24.17
CA ARG A 396 11.00 63.09 -25.49
C ARG A 396 9.88 64.09 -25.82
N MET A 397 8.70 64.02 -25.21
CA MET A 397 7.67 65.05 -25.39
C MET A 397 7.93 66.35 -24.60
N GLY A 398 8.71 66.29 -23.51
CA GLY A 398 9.05 67.45 -22.69
C GLY A 398 9.76 68.60 -23.44
N LYS A 399 10.49 68.31 -24.53
CA LYS A 399 11.18 69.32 -25.35
C LYS A 399 10.39 69.83 -26.58
N ARG A 400 9.10 69.48 -26.73
CA ARG A 400 8.27 69.94 -27.87
C ARG A 400 7.00 70.72 -27.51
N LYS A 401 6.76 71.02 -26.23
CA LYS A 401 5.65 71.89 -25.76
C LYS A 401 6.14 73.22 -25.15
N ARG A 402 6.92 73.99 -25.92
CA ARG A 402 7.20 75.42 -25.65
C ARG A 402 6.92 76.34 -26.86
N ASN A 403 6.07 75.88 -27.77
CA ASN A 403 5.41 76.69 -28.80
C ASN A 403 3.94 76.23 -28.89
N GLN A 404 3.08 77.06 -29.51
CA GLN A 404 1.63 76.84 -29.60
C GLN A 404 0.89 76.80 -28.25
N ARG A 405 0.90 77.93 -27.54
CA ARG A 405 -0.20 78.34 -26.65
C ARG A 405 -0.75 79.71 -27.09
N ARG A 406 -1.58 79.71 -28.15
CA ARG A 406 -2.40 80.86 -28.60
C ARG A 406 -3.58 80.34 -29.43
N ASN A 407 -4.79 80.86 -29.15
CA ASN A 407 -6.07 80.68 -29.88
C ASN A 407 -6.67 79.24 -29.75
N ARG A 408 -7.92 78.93 -29.31
CA ARG A 408 -9.23 79.64 -29.15
C ARG A 408 -9.88 80.00 -30.51
N VAL A 409 -11.15 79.69 -30.88
CA VAL A 409 -12.40 79.13 -30.24
C VAL A 409 -12.76 77.76 -30.95
N ALA A 410 -13.83 76.93 -30.89
CA ALA A 410 -15.30 76.86 -30.58
C ALA A 410 -15.67 75.50 -29.87
N TYR A 411 -16.86 75.11 -29.36
CA TYR A 411 -18.32 75.30 -29.63
C TYR A 411 -18.88 74.55 -30.87
N GLU A 412 -20.05 73.87 -30.93
CA GLU A 412 -20.97 73.12 -30.00
C GLU A 412 -22.13 72.47 -30.86
N GLY A 413 -23.12 71.64 -30.45
CA GLY A 413 -23.58 70.98 -29.19
C GLY A 413 -23.60 69.42 -29.28
N LEU A 414 -24.43 68.56 -28.65
CA LEU A 414 -25.74 68.60 -27.91
C LEU A 414 -27.01 68.59 -28.83
N MET A 415 -28.18 67.99 -28.53
CA MET A 415 -28.84 67.49 -27.27
C MET A 415 -29.70 66.19 -27.44
N ASP A 416 -29.94 65.43 -26.33
CA ASP A 416 -31.21 64.81 -25.79
C ASP A 416 -32.10 63.81 -26.63
N ASN A 417 -33.06 62.97 -26.13
CA ASN A 417 -33.51 62.36 -24.83
C ASN A 417 -34.62 61.27 -25.14
N ASP A 418 -35.27 60.49 -24.23
CA ASP A 418 -34.88 59.72 -23.01
C ASP A 418 -36.09 58.83 -22.49
N ASP A 419 -35.84 57.92 -21.52
CA ASP A 419 -36.73 57.32 -20.48
C ASP A 419 -37.68 56.08 -20.74
N ARG A 420 -37.85 55.27 -19.66
CA ARG A 420 -38.93 54.31 -19.23
C ARG A 420 -39.20 52.87 -19.77
N VAL A 421 -38.91 51.89 -18.88
CA VAL A 421 -39.79 50.85 -18.24
C VAL A 421 -40.57 49.77 -19.07
N GLY A 422 -40.47 48.49 -18.64
CA GLY A 422 -41.39 47.37 -18.99
C GLY A 422 -41.02 46.01 -18.32
N HIS A 423 -41.98 45.10 -18.07
CA HIS A 423 -41.79 43.90 -17.22
C HIS A 423 -42.41 42.59 -17.79
N MET A 424 -41.84 41.43 -17.40
CA MET A 424 -42.44 40.07 -17.31
C MET A 424 -42.75 39.18 -18.55
N GLN A 425 -41.96 38.10 -18.63
CA GLN A 425 -42.35 36.67 -18.67
C GLN A 425 -42.94 35.96 -19.92
N ASN A 426 -42.70 34.63 -19.90
CA ASN A 426 -43.30 33.51 -20.64
C ASN A 426 -42.82 33.15 -22.07
N ALA A 427 -42.58 31.84 -22.21
CA ALA A 427 -42.39 31.06 -23.44
C ALA A 427 -43.70 30.22 -23.68
N PRO A 428 -43.84 29.24 -24.62
CA PRO A 428 -42.80 28.45 -25.33
C PRO A 428 -43.16 27.98 -26.79
N ILE A 429 -42.48 26.92 -27.25
CA ILE A 429 -42.84 25.91 -28.29
C ILE A 429 -42.32 26.09 -29.74
N ASN A 430 -42.02 24.92 -30.34
CA ASN A 430 -41.40 24.68 -31.65
C ASN A 430 -42.41 24.66 -32.82
N MET A 431 -41.92 24.86 -34.05
CA MET A 431 -42.34 24.07 -35.24
C MET A 431 -41.16 23.80 -36.18
N LYS A 432 -41.34 22.90 -37.17
CA LYS A 432 -40.26 22.23 -37.94
C LYS A 432 -40.47 22.25 -39.47
N ARG A 433 -39.36 22.07 -40.21
CA ARG A 433 -39.23 21.50 -41.59
C ARG A 433 -39.83 22.27 -42.79
N ARG A 434 -38.95 22.67 -43.74
CA ARG A 434 -38.76 22.05 -45.09
C ARG A 434 -37.69 22.81 -45.91
N ARG A 435 -37.32 22.38 -47.14
CA ARG A 435 -36.34 21.32 -47.48
C ARG A 435 -35.89 21.45 -48.96
N ARG A 436 -34.57 21.60 -49.21
CA ARG A 436 -33.85 21.48 -50.52
C ARG A 436 -34.18 22.46 -51.66
N ASN A 437 -33.12 23.00 -52.29
CA ASN A 437 -32.89 22.79 -53.73
C ASN A 437 -31.37 22.69 -54.05
N ARG A 438 -30.95 22.39 -55.30
CA ARG A 438 -29.59 21.88 -55.63
C ARG A 438 -29.16 22.18 -57.09
N LYS A 439 -27.84 22.13 -57.37
CA LYS A 439 -27.13 22.24 -58.70
C LYS A 439 -26.84 23.70 -59.15
N ASN A 440 -25.84 24.04 -59.98
CA ASN A 440 -24.59 23.37 -60.46
C ASN A 440 -23.67 24.40 -61.18
N LYS A 441 -22.33 24.23 -61.16
CA LYS A 441 -21.43 24.19 -62.36
C LYS A 441 -19.92 24.04 -62.00
N ARG A 442 -19.15 23.46 -62.94
CA ARG A 442 -17.67 23.26 -63.01
C ARG A 442 -17.29 22.98 -64.49
N PRO A 443 -16.05 23.28 -64.95
CA PRO A 443 -14.98 22.25 -65.14
C PRO A 443 -13.61 22.83 -64.68
N ASN A 444 -12.37 22.53 -65.16
CA ASN A 444 -11.70 21.51 -66.01
C ASN A 444 -10.23 21.41 -65.48
N LYS A 445 -9.62 20.26 -65.14
CA LYS A 445 -8.91 19.22 -65.95
C LYS A 445 -7.59 19.61 -66.67
N ASN A 446 -6.48 19.01 -66.21
CA ASN A 446 -5.52 18.15 -66.97
C ASN A 446 -4.51 17.53 -65.95
N LYS A 447 -4.26 16.20 -65.87
CA LYS A 447 -3.46 15.24 -66.71
C LYS A 447 -1.92 15.32 -66.50
N ILE A 448 -1.09 14.24 -66.52
CA ILE A 448 -1.13 12.84 -65.95
C ILE A 448 0.24 12.09 -66.16
N ARG A 449 0.83 11.47 -65.09
CA ARG A 449 1.78 10.28 -65.07
C ARG A 449 3.13 10.31 -65.88
N PRO A 450 4.00 9.25 -65.91
CA PRO A 450 4.65 8.46 -64.81
C PRO A 450 6.17 8.08 -65.03
N ARG A 451 6.82 7.43 -64.03
CA ARG A 451 7.97 6.47 -64.12
C ARG A 451 7.92 5.57 -62.85
N LYS A 452 8.03 4.22 -62.80
CA LYS A 452 8.80 3.08 -63.40
C LYS A 452 9.93 2.54 -62.49
N GLN A 453 10.03 1.21 -62.35
CA GLN A 453 10.91 0.43 -61.44
C GLN A 453 11.98 -0.43 -62.18
N ARG A 454 12.91 -1.03 -61.39
CA ARG A 454 13.89 -2.15 -61.59
C ARG A 454 15.33 -1.71 -61.26
N ASN A 455 16.28 -2.50 -60.71
CA ASN A 455 16.32 -3.81 -60.00
C ASN A 455 17.63 -3.79 -59.11
N GLN A 456 17.74 -4.42 -57.92
CA GLN A 456 18.17 -5.81 -57.63
C GLN A 456 19.61 -6.13 -58.14
N VAL A 457 20.60 -6.64 -57.37
CA VAL A 457 20.74 -8.01 -56.79
C VAL A 457 21.96 -8.12 -55.81
N ASN A 458 21.80 -8.80 -54.65
CA ASN A 458 22.75 -9.58 -53.78
C ASN A 458 24.12 -8.98 -53.28
N ASN A 459 24.90 -9.56 -52.32
CA ASN A 459 24.84 -10.85 -51.59
C ASN A 459 25.36 -10.78 -50.10
N GLU A 460 25.45 -11.93 -49.42
CA GLU A 460 25.64 -12.15 -47.96
C GLU A 460 27.11 -12.44 -47.49
N ASN A 461 27.48 -12.15 -46.23
CA ASN A 461 27.83 -13.16 -45.16
C ASN A 461 28.63 -12.64 -43.92
N LYS A 462 28.20 -13.14 -42.74
CA LYS A 462 28.84 -13.50 -41.42
C LYS A 462 30.05 -12.75 -40.75
N PRO A 463 30.09 -12.73 -39.39
CA PRO A 463 31.24 -12.32 -38.50
C PRO A 463 32.16 -13.55 -38.17
N PRO A 464 33.10 -13.62 -37.16
CA PRO A 464 33.31 -12.80 -35.93
C PRO A 464 34.76 -12.62 -35.37
N HIS A 465 34.85 -12.20 -34.09
CA HIS A 465 35.92 -12.33 -33.06
C HIS A 465 36.95 -11.21 -32.77
N ASN A 466 36.92 -10.78 -31.49
CA ASN A 466 37.99 -10.61 -30.48
C ASN A 466 39.46 -10.48 -30.97
N SER A 467 40.28 -9.59 -30.41
CA SER A 467 40.65 -9.59 -28.98
C SER A 467 41.55 -8.41 -28.55
N HIS A 468 41.74 -8.26 -27.22
CA HIS A 468 42.96 -7.91 -26.44
C HIS A 468 44.19 -7.23 -27.14
N ASN A 469 44.97 -6.33 -26.53
CA ASN A 469 45.01 -5.79 -25.14
C ASN A 469 46.00 -4.59 -25.03
N PHE A 470 46.16 -4.02 -23.82
CA PHE A 470 47.32 -3.29 -23.26
C PHE A 470 47.90 -2.03 -23.99
N SER A 471 47.43 -0.86 -23.55
CA SER A 471 48.14 0.21 -22.79
C SER A 471 49.64 0.06 -22.40
N PRO A 472 50.37 1.10 -21.87
CA PRO A 472 50.05 2.53 -21.63
C PRO A 472 51.21 3.53 -21.98
N LEU A 473 51.11 4.78 -21.48
CA LEU A 473 52.16 5.82 -21.27
C LEU A 473 52.61 6.62 -22.53
N ASP A 474 53.04 7.90 -22.46
CA ASP A 474 53.24 8.74 -21.26
C ASP A 474 52.81 10.23 -21.34
N LYS A 475 52.72 10.83 -20.14
CA LYS A 475 52.32 12.20 -19.74
C LYS A 475 52.74 13.37 -20.66
N ARG A 476 51.85 14.36 -20.87
CA ARG A 476 51.80 15.63 -20.06
C ARG A 476 50.59 16.53 -20.44
N PRO A 477 50.20 17.52 -19.60
CA PRO A 477 48.79 17.97 -19.56
C PRO A 477 48.50 19.44 -19.95
N SER A 478 47.21 19.68 -20.25
CA SER A 478 46.43 20.90 -19.98
C SER A 478 46.82 22.26 -20.60
N ARG A 479 46.04 22.68 -21.60
CA ARG A 479 45.42 24.02 -21.57
C ARG A 479 43.98 24.03 -22.12
N SER A 480 43.15 24.86 -21.51
CA SER A 480 41.68 24.88 -21.61
C SER A 480 41.12 25.19 -23.01
N VAL A 481 40.07 24.46 -23.42
CA VAL A 481 39.09 24.94 -24.41
C VAL A 481 37.67 24.65 -23.91
N LEU A 482 36.87 25.70 -23.72
CA LEU A 482 35.43 25.61 -23.42
C LEU A 482 34.68 25.11 -24.66
N GLN A 483 34.18 23.88 -24.64
CA GLN A 483 33.28 23.42 -25.71
C GLN A 483 31.90 24.08 -25.60
N ASN A 484 31.69 25.06 -26.47
CA ASN A 484 30.47 25.86 -26.55
C ASN A 484 29.31 25.06 -27.18
N SER A 485 28.57 24.33 -26.35
CA SER A 485 27.49 23.42 -26.77
C SER A 485 26.29 24.17 -27.37
N ARG A 486 26.30 24.35 -28.69
CA ARG A 486 25.20 24.95 -29.45
C ARG A 486 23.92 24.12 -29.33
N TRP A 487 22.99 24.58 -28.50
CA TRP A 487 21.65 24.01 -28.36
C TRP A 487 20.94 23.89 -29.72
N PRO A 488 20.23 22.77 -30.01
CA PRO A 488 19.44 22.61 -31.22
C PRO A 488 18.38 23.71 -31.42
N ARG A 489 18.01 23.98 -32.67
CA ARG A 489 17.09 25.06 -33.08
C ARG A 489 15.76 25.01 -32.31
N LYS A 490 15.57 25.97 -31.40
CA LYS A 490 14.31 26.36 -30.70
C LYS A 490 13.11 25.41 -30.88
N ARG A 491 13.09 24.27 -30.15
CA ARG A 491 11.83 23.57 -29.82
C ARG A 491 10.86 24.59 -29.20
N ARG A 492 9.57 24.60 -29.58
CA ARG A 492 8.59 25.52 -28.98
C ARG A 492 8.35 25.13 -27.52
N CYS A 493 8.69 26.04 -26.61
CA CYS A 493 8.47 25.88 -25.17
C CYS A 493 6.97 25.91 -24.84
N ILE A 494 6.39 24.71 -24.72
CA ILE A 494 4.97 24.40 -24.43
C ILE A 494 4.88 23.94 -22.97
N HIS A 495 3.94 24.54 -22.23
CA HIS A 495 3.77 24.42 -20.76
C HIS A 495 2.63 23.49 -20.38
N ARG A 496 1.82 23.07 -21.35
CA ARG A 496 0.61 22.27 -21.16
C ARG A 496 0.83 20.93 -21.83
N ARG A 497 1.33 19.97 -21.05
CA ARG A 497 1.67 18.60 -21.44
C ARG A 497 0.70 17.67 -20.73
N LEU A 498 -0.31 17.22 -21.46
CA LEU A 498 -1.28 16.23 -20.99
C LEU A 498 -1.13 15.01 -21.88
N GLU A 499 -1.00 13.83 -21.28
CA GLU A 499 -0.89 12.61 -22.05
C GLU A 499 -2.20 12.32 -22.79
N ARG A 500 -2.06 11.90 -24.05
CA ARG A 500 -3.17 11.71 -24.99
C ARG A 500 -3.80 10.33 -24.86
N CYS A 501 -2.99 9.34 -24.51
CA CYS A 501 -3.46 8.00 -24.21
C CYS A 501 -4.36 7.99 -22.98
N SER A 502 -5.41 7.16 -23.01
CA SER A 502 -6.42 6.99 -21.96
C SER A 502 -6.21 5.74 -21.09
N TRP A 503 -5.15 4.98 -21.33
CA TRP A 503 -4.78 3.79 -20.56
C TRP A 503 -3.77 4.12 -19.45
N PRO A 504 -3.83 3.47 -18.28
CA PRO A 504 -2.75 3.55 -17.29
C PRO A 504 -1.45 2.86 -17.76
N GLN A 505 -0.30 3.40 -17.37
CA GLN A 505 1.05 2.93 -17.74
C GLN A 505 1.38 2.87 -19.25
N CYS A 506 0.62 3.54 -20.12
CA CYS A 506 0.91 3.57 -21.57
C CYS A 506 1.91 4.66 -22.02
N ASN A 507 2.44 5.48 -21.09
CA ASN A 507 3.52 6.41 -21.39
C ASN A 507 4.86 5.69 -21.13
N HIS A 508 5.71 5.57 -22.16
CA HIS A 508 6.98 4.81 -22.09
C HIS A 508 8.05 5.41 -21.13
N SER A 509 7.72 6.49 -20.43
CA SER A 509 8.54 7.13 -19.40
C SER A 509 7.84 7.13 -18.03
N CYS A 510 6.83 6.29 -17.84
CA CYS A 510 6.30 5.98 -16.51
C CYS A 510 7.38 5.35 -15.63
N PRO A 511 7.38 5.61 -14.31
CA PRO A 511 8.05 4.75 -13.36
C PRO A 511 7.55 3.31 -13.55
N LYS A 512 8.43 2.32 -13.46
CA LYS A 512 8.02 0.92 -13.41
C LYS A 512 7.12 0.72 -12.18
N LEU A 513 6.17 -0.21 -12.28
CA LEU A 513 5.48 -0.66 -11.08
C LEU A 513 6.47 -1.43 -10.22
N HIS A 514 6.55 -1.09 -8.94
CA HIS A 514 7.31 -1.84 -7.97
C HIS A 514 6.35 -2.67 -7.12
N ASN A 515 6.75 -3.90 -6.79
CA ASN A 515 6.20 -4.64 -5.69
C ASN A 515 6.58 -3.88 -4.39
N PRO A 516 5.63 -3.29 -3.63
CA PRO A 516 5.92 -2.45 -2.48
C PRO A 516 6.28 -3.26 -1.22
N PHE A 517 6.39 -4.59 -1.33
CA PHE A 517 6.85 -5.48 -0.28
C PHE A 517 8.30 -5.91 -0.55
N THR A 518 8.66 -6.24 -1.79
CA THR A 518 10.03 -6.65 -2.15
C THR A 518 10.91 -5.53 -2.73
N GLY A 519 10.30 -4.43 -3.17
CA GLY A 519 10.95 -3.34 -3.91
C GLY A 519 11.23 -3.67 -5.38
N GLU A 520 10.97 -4.90 -5.83
CA GLU A 520 11.32 -5.38 -7.16
C GLU A 520 10.41 -4.79 -8.24
N GLU A 521 10.96 -4.59 -9.43
CA GLU A 521 10.23 -4.13 -10.60
C GLU A 521 9.30 -5.25 -11.12
N MET A 522 8.05 -4.92 -11.47
CA MET A 522 7.13 -5.83 -12.16
C MET A 522 7.00 -5.47 -13.64
N ASP A 523 6.77 -6.47 -14.49
CA ASP A 523 6.59 -6.25 -15.92
C ASP A 523 5.15 -5.87 -16.31
N PHE A 524 5.00 -5.20 -17.47
CA PHE A 524 3.70 -4.80 -18.01
C PHE A 524 2.85 -6.00 -18.49
N ILE A 525 3.47 -7.11 -18.91
CA ILE A 525 2.80 -8.37 -19.27
C ILE A 525 2.31 -9.09 -18.00
N GLU A 526 3.09 -9.06 -16.91
CA GLU A 526 2.64 -9.59 -15.60
C GLU A 526 1.46 -8.77 -15.05
N LEU A 527 1.53 -7.44 -15.18
CA LEU A 527 0.43 -6.54 -14.90
C LEU A 527 -0.82 -6.91 -15.72
N LEU A 528 -0.72 -7.12 -17.04
CA LEU A 528 -1.83 -7.54 -17.89
C LEU A 528 -2.42 -8.90 -17.48
N LYS A 529 -1.57 -9.90 -17.22
CA LYS A 529 -1.98 -11.22 -16.68
C LYS A 529 -2.74 -11.09 -15.36
N SER A 530 -2.32 -10.17 -14.50
CA SER A 530 -2.94 -9.93 -13.19
C SER A 530 -4.39 -9.41 -13.26
N PHE A 531 -4.80 -8.87 -14.40
CA PHE A 531 -6.18 -8.39 -14.65
C PHE A 531 -7.17 -9.53 -14.96
N GLY A 532 -6.72 -10.80 -14.92
CA GLY A 532 -7.52 -11.95 -15.33
C GLY A 532 -7.70 -12.05 -16.85
N LEU A 533 -6.88 -11.32 -17.64
CA LEU A 533 -6.79 -11.51 -19.08
C LEU A 533 -6.13 -12.87 -19.35
N ASP A 534 -6.87 -13.78 -19.96
CA ASP A 534 -6.27 -14.95 -20.58
C ASP A 534 -5.39 -14.50 -21.74
N MET A 535 -4.08 -14.68 -21.60
CA MET A 535 -3.13 -14.22 -22.60
C MET A 535 -3.21 -15.01 -23.90
N ASN A 536 -3.81 -16.22 -23.91
CA ASN A 536 -4.11 -16.94 -25.14
C ASN A 536 -5.19 -16.19 -25.92
N SER A 537 -6.33 -15.87 -25.28
CA SER A 537 -7.38 -15.01 -25.85
C SER A 537 -6.88 -13.63 -26.29
N VAL A 538 -5.86 -13.06 -25.63
CA VAL A 538 -5.20 -11.82 -26.08
C VAL A 538 -4.33 -12.05 -27.31
N ALA A 539 -3.55 -13.13 -27.36
CA ALA A 539 -2.73 -13.51 -28.51
C ALA A 539 -3.61 -13.78 -29.75
N ASP A 540 -4.68 -14.56 -29.58
CA ASP A 540 -5.69 -14.86 -30.60
C ASP A 540 -6.36 -13.58 -31.13
N ALA A 541 -6.75 -12.66 -30.23
CA ALA A 541 -7.36 -11.38 -30.60
C ALA A 541 -6.39 -10.41 -31.30
N LEU A 542 -5.08 -10.59 -31.11
CA LEU A 542 -4.02 -9.84 -31.79
C LEU A 542 -3.47 -10.57 -33.04
N GLY A 543 -3.87 -11.81 -33.29
CA GLY A 543 -3.42 -12.62 -34.43
C GLY A 543 -1.95 -13.08 -34.35
N ILE A 544 -1.42 -13.24 -33.13
CA ILE A 544 -0.05 -13.68 -32.84
C ILE A 544 -0.07 -14.90 -31.92
N ASP A 545 1.02 -15.65 -31.84
CA ASP A 545 1.12 -16.78 -30.90
C ASP A 545 1.53 -16.32 -29.48
N ILE A 546 1.28 -17.19 -28.51
CA ILE A 546 1.53 -16.91 -27.08
C ILE A 546 3.02 -16.79 -26.73
N GLN A 547 3.94 -17.41 -27.47
CA GLN A 547 5.38 -17.24 -27.21
C GLN A 547 5.85 -15.88 -27.75
N THR A 548 5.44 -15.49 -28.96
CA THR A 548 5.65 -14.15 -29.50
C THR A 548 5.08 -13.08 -28.56
N LEU A 549 3.84 -13.23 -28.06
CA LEU A 549 3.23 -12.29 -27.13
C LEU A 549 3.99 -12.17 -25.78
N ASN A 550 4.52 -13.27 -25.25
CA ASN A 550 5.31 -13.23 -24.01
C ASN A 550 6.74 -12.69 -24.20
N ASN A 551 7.28 -12.74 -25.41
CA ASN A 551 8.63 -12.25 -25.76
C ASN A 551 8.63 -10.84 -26.40
N MET A 552 7.45 -10.26 -26.61
CA MET A 552 7.26 -8.95 -27.26
C MET A 552 7.64 -7.79 -26.35
N ASP A 553 8.26 -6.74 -26.89
CA ASP A 553 8.61 -5.58 -26.09
C ASP A 553 7.39 -4.71 -25.71
N HIS A 554 7.50 -4.00 -24.58
CA HIS A 554 6.44 -3.15 -24.03
C HIS A 554 5.88 -2.11 -25.03
N SER A 555 6.72 -1.62 -25.96
CA SER A 555 6.31 -0.66 -26.99
C SER A 555 5.60 -1.33 -28.17
N GLU A 556 6.02 -2.53 -28.59
CA GLU A 556 5.32 -3.32 -29.61
C GLU A 556 3.92 -3.73 -29.13
N LEU A 557 3.83 -4.24 -27.90
CA LEU A 557 2.56 -4.64 -27.28
C LEU A 557 1.61 -3.45 -27.10
N LEU A 558 2.11 -2.29 -26.67
CA LEU A 558 1.30 -1.06 -26.62
C LEU A 558 0.88 -0.57 -28.00
N ASN A 559 1.71 -0.70 -29.04
CA ASN A 559 1.33 -0.33 -30.41
C ASN A 559 0.24 -1.24 -30.99
N LEU A 560 0.16 -2.50 -30.57
CA LEU A 560 -0.95 -3.39 -30.90
C LEU A 560 -2.22 -3.01 -30.12
N LEU A 561 -2.13 -2.86 -28.79
CA LEU A 561 -3.27 -2.56 -27.91
C LEU A 561 -3.88 -1.16 -28.11
N THR A 562 -3.13 -0.20 -28.66
CA THR A 562 -3.60 1.18 -28.88
C THR A 562 -4.06 1.48 -30.31
N GLN A 563 -3.91 0.54 -31.26
CA GLN A 563 -4.42 0.71 -32.62
C GLN A 563 -5.95 0.62 -32.65
N GLN A 564 -6.61 1.76 -32.81
CA GLN A 564 -8.07 1.86 -32.90
C GLN A 564 -8.65 1.03 -34.06
N SER A 565 -9.28 -0.10 -33.74
CA SER A 565 -10.17 -0.79 -34.66
C SER A 565 -11.40 0.08 -34.94
N LYS A 566 -11.48 0.62 -36.16
CA LYS A 566 -12.68 1.32 -36.65
C LYS A 566 -13.77 0.29 -36.88
N GLY A 567 -14.84 0.38 -36.09
CA GLY A 567 -15.77 -0.73 -35.92
C GLY A 567 -16.62 -1.10 -37.13
N GLN A 568 -17.19 -2.29 -37.06
CA GLN A 568 -18.37 -2.71 -37.81
C GLN A 568 -19.40 -3.32 -36.85
N THR A 569 -20.67 -3.24 -37.23
CA THR A 569 -21.81 -3.79 -36.51
C THR A 569 -22.19 -5.16 -37.04
N MET A 570 -22.53 -6.12 -36.17
CA MET A 570 -23.73 -6.94 -36.38
C MET A 570 -24.29 -7.52 -35.08
N SER A 571 -25.54 -7.99 -35.16
CA SER A 571 -26.39 -8.44 -34.07
C SER A 571 -26.62 -9.96 -34.12
N ARG A 572 -27.02 -10.55 -32.99
CA ARG A 572 -27.34 -12.00 -32.77
C ARG A 572 -26.07 -12.86 -32.79
N VAL A 573 -25.95 -13.89 -31.94
CA VAL A 573 -26.98 -14.82 -31.46
C VAL A 573 -27.24 -14.74 -29.94
N CYS A 574 -28.47 -15.05 -29.53
CA CYS A 574 -28.86 -15.36 -28.15
C CYS A 574 -29.73 -16.63 -28.18
N ARG A 575 -29.51 -17.57 -27.23
CA ARG A 575 -29.82 -19.03 -27.35
C ARG A 575 -28.96 -19.67 -28.47
N VAL A 576 -28.17 -20.72 -28.25
CA VAL A 576 -28.40 -21.93 -27.45
C VAL A 576 -27.08 -22.43 -26.85
N LEU A 577 -27.09 -22.78 -25.56
CA LEU A 577 -26.41 -23.94 -24.95
C LEU A 577 -26.66 -23.91 -23.43
N PHE A 578 -27.85 -24.37 -23.05
CA PHE A 578 -28.15 -24.86 -21.70
C PHE A 578 -28.25 -26.39 -21.83
N VAL A 579 -28.06 -27.13 -20.73
CA VAL A 579 -27.88 -28.60 -20.69
C VAL A 579 -26.51 -29.06 -21.22
N LEU A 580 -25.55 -29.22 -20.30
CA LEU A 580 -24.79 -30.46 -20.07
C LEU A 580 -23.80 -30.24 -18.91
N PHE A 581 -24.23 -30.48 -17.67
CA PHE A 581 -23.40 -30.95 -16.54
C PHE A 581 -24.29 -31.12 -15.29
N VAL A 582 -25.07 -32.20 -15.26
CA VAL A 582 -25.69 -32.74 -14.03
C VAL A 582 -25.57 -34.26 -14.11
N ASN A 583 -24.65 -34.82 -13.32
CA ASN A 583 -24.69 -36.16 -12.70
C ASN A 583 -23.30 -36.54 -12.17
N SER A 584 -22.89 -35.85 -11.12
CA SER A 584 -21.93 -36.36 -10.14
C SER A 584 -22.63 -36.31 -8.78
N VAL A 585 -23.55 -37.26 -8.54
CA VAL A 585 -24.23 -37.39 -7.26
C VAL A 585 -23.18 -37.90 -6.26
N ILE A 586 -22.62 -36.98 -5.47
CA ILE A 586 -21.77 -37.33 -4.36
C ILE A 586 -22.66 -38.02 -3.34
N SER A 587 -22.38 -39.30 -3.05
CA SER A 587 -23.07 -40.05 -2.01
C SER A 587 -22.70 -39.46 -0.66
N THR A 588 -23.50 -38.50 -0.19
CA THR A 588 -23.39 -37.95 1.16
C THR A 588 -24.04 -38.92 2.14
N ASP A 589 -23.39 -39.14 3.29
CA ASP A 589 -23.91 -40.04 4.31
C ASP A 589 -24.96 -39.30 5.13
N ALA A 590 -26.23 -39.70 5.01
CA ALA A 590 -27.38 -39.07 5.67
C ALA A 590 -27.24 -39.02 7.20
N SER A 591 -26.36 -39.85 7.79
CA SER A 591 -26.04 -39.84 9.22
C SER A 591 -25.36 -38.55 9.72
N LYS A 592 -24.82 -37.70 8.83
CA LYS A 592 -24.21 -36.39 9.17
C LYS A 592 -25.19 -35.22 9.16
N CYS A 593 -26.47 -35.43 8.87
CA CYS A 593 -27.46 -34.34 8.79
C CYS A 593 -27.52 -33.57 10.12
N GLY A 594 -27.21 -32.27 10.09
CA GLY A 594 -27.19 -31.43 11.28
C GLY A 594 -25.91 -31.46 12.13
N ASP A 595 -24.85 -32.17 11.74
CA ASP A 595 -23.54 -32.08 12.42
C ASP A 595 -23.09 -30.61 12.54
N VAL A 596 -22.76 -30.14 13.75
CA VAL A 596 -22.39 -28.74 14.05
C VAL A 596 -20.94 -28.56 14.51
N HIS A 597 -20.33 -27.43 14.15
CA HIS A 597 -19.00 -27.01 14.63
C HIS A 597 -18.86 -25.47 14.69
N LEU A 598 -17.86 -25.00 15.43
CA LEU A 598 -17.56 -23.57 15.64
C LEU A 598 -16.19 -23.19 15.08
N THR A 599 -16.14 -22.15 14.27
CA THR A 599 -14.89 -21.53 13.79
C THR A 599 -14.74 -20.09 14.30
N VAL A 600 -13.54 -19.53 14.17
CA VAL A 600 -13.20 -18.16 14.56
C VAL A 600 -12.78 -17.36 13.33
N SER A 601 -13.50 -16.30 13.03
CA SER A 601 -13.37 -15.54 11.79
C SER A 601 -11.96 -14.89 11.64
N PRO A 602 -11.16 -15.22 10.60
CA PRO A 602 -9.77 -14.74 10.49
C PRO A 602 -9.58 -13.21 10.40
N ARG A 603 -10.65 -12.44 10.09
CA ARG A 603 -10.58 -10.97 9.99
C ARG A 603 -10.88 -10.22 11.29
N ASP A 604 -11.72 -10.77 12.16
CA ASP A 604 -12.35 -10.00 13.24
C ASP A 604 -12.41 -10.73 14.60
N ALA A 605 -12.01 -12.01 14.64
CA ALA A 605 -12.16 -12.94 15.78
C ALA A 605 -13.60 -13.08 16.35
N PHE A 606 -14.63 -12.97 15.49
CA PHE A 606 -15.99 -13.39 15.83
C PHE A 606 -16.13 -14.92 15.72
N LEU A 607 -17.05 -15.50 16.50
CA LEU A 607 -17.44 -16.90 16.37
C LEU A 607 -18.35 -17.10 15.15
N GLU A 608 -18.17 -18.21 14.47
CA GLU A 608 -18.87 -18.63 13.26
C GLU A 608 -19.52 -19.99 13.51
N MET A 609 -20.84 -20.05 13.38
CA MET A 609 -21.64 -21.26 13.50
C MET A 609 -21.71 -21.95 12.15
N ASN A 610 -21.37 -23.23 12.09
CA ASN A 610 -21.37 -24.03 10.86
C ASN A 610 -22.17 -25.33 11.09
N TRP A 611 -22.92 -25.78 10.09
CA TRP A 611 -23.64 -27.05 10.15
C TRP A 611 -23.78 -27.74 8.79
N VAL A 612 -23.96 -29.06 8.80
CA VAL A 612 -24.23 -29.86 7.61
C VAL A 612 -25.69 -29.73 7.18
N THR A 613 -25.92 -29.31 5.94
CA THR A 613 -27.26 -29.12 5.33
C THR A 613 -27.67 -30.23 4.37
N THR A 614 -26.79 -31.18 4.05
CA THR A 614 -27.10 -32.36 3.22
C THR A 614 -27.81 -33.41 4.05
N CYS A 615 -29.14 -33.50 3.88
CA CYS A 615 -30.05 -34.29 4.71
C CYS A 615 -30.95 -35.22 3.89
N GLU A 616 -30.54 -35.62 2.68
CA GLU A 616 -31.33 -36.54 1.84
C GLU A 616 -31.50 -37.90 2.53
N GLY A 617 -32.74 -38.26 2.87
CA GLY A 617 -33.05 -39.50 3.59
C GLY A 617 -32.93 -39.43 5.12
N ALA A 618 -32.57 -38.29 5.70
CA ALA A 618 -32.55 -38.12 7.15
C ALA A 618 -33.98 -37.88 7.71
N THR A 619 -34.30 -38.53 8.84
CA THR A 619 -35.61 -38.35 9.53
C THR A 619 -35.64 -37.12 10.42
N ASN A 620 -34.50 -36.76 11.02
CA ASN A 620 -34.39 -35.72 12.05
C ASN A 620 -33.65 -34.51 11.45
N VAL A 621 -34.31 -33.77 10.55
CA VAL A 621 -33.74 -32.56 9.95
C VAL A 621 -33.84 -31.40 10.94
N PRO A 622 -32.75 -30.71 11.32
CA PRO A 622 -32.80 -29.71 12.39
C PRO A 622 -33.76 -28.56 12.07
N ASP A 623 -34.51 -28.12 13.07
CA ASP A 623 -35.40 -26.95 13.03
C ASP A 623 -34.80 -25.71 13.73
N GLU A 624 -33.77 -25.92 14.56
CA GLU A 624 -33.02 -24.89 15.27
C GLU A 624 -31.52 -25.21 15.32
N ILE A 625 -30.67 -24.17 15.21
CA ILE A 625 -29.27 -24.19 15.68
C ILE A 625 -29.14 -23.23 16.85
N ILE A 626 -28.48 -23.69 17.91
CA ILE A 626 -28.30 -23.00 19.18
C ILE A 626 -26.81 -22.70 19.39
N LEU A 627 -26.49 -21.51 19.87
CA LEU A 627 -25.18 -21.15 20.42
C LEU A 627 -25.36 -20.84 21.91
N SER A 628 -24.59 -21.50 22.78
CA SER A 628 -24.73 -21.47 24.24
C SER A 628 -23.37 -21.37 24.95
N ARG A 629 -23.40 -21.16 26.27
CA ARG A 629 -22.21 -21.18 27.15
C ARG A 629 -21.85 -22.56 27.65
N LYS A 630 -22.84 -23.46 27.75
CA LYS A 630 -22.72 -24.87 28.19
C LYS A 630 -23.27 -25.82 27.11
N ASN A 631 -23.01 -27.12 27.25
CA ASN A 631 -23.65 -28.13 26.42
C ASN A 631 -25.19 -28.03 26.54
N MET A 632 -25.91 -28.29 25.46
CA MET A 632 -27.37 -28.41 25.47
C MET A 632 -27.85 -29.76 26.01
N GLU A 633 -26.98 -30.78 26.05
CA GLU A 633 -27.29 -32.13 26.54
C GLU A 633 -27.11 -32.30 28.06
N SER A 634 -26.52 -31.31 28.74
CA SER A 634 -26.33 -31.34 30.20
C SER A 634 -27.62 -31.02 30.95
N SER A 635 -27.82 -31.62 32.12
CA SER A 635 -28.99 -31.41 33.01
C SER A 635 -29.03 -30.05 33.74
N ASP A 636 -28.47 -29.00 33.15
CA ASP A 636 -28.41 -27.64 33.70
C ASP A 636 -29.57 -26.81 33.15
N GLU A 637 -30.41 -26.24 34.02
CA GLU A 637 -31.57 -25.44 33.59
C GLU A 637 -31.19 -24.12 32.88
N ASP A 638 -29.99 -23.57 33.15
CA ASP A 638 -29.42 -22.43 32.43
C ASP A 638 -28.16 -22.82 31.66
N HIS A 639 -28.32 -23.09 30.36
CA HIS A 639 -27.22 -23.32 29.42
C HIS A 639 -26.49 -22.04 28.98
N GLY A 640 -26.96 -20.85 29.38
CA GLY A 640 -26.44 -19.56 28.96
C GLY A 640 -26.56 -19.33 27.45
N ILE A 641 -27.79 -19.32 26.92
CA ILE A 641 -28.05 -19.16 25.48
C ILE A 641 -27.54 -17.80 24.98
N ILE A 642 -26.72 -17.81 23.94
CA ILE A 642 -26.16 -16.63 23.27
C ILE A 642 -26.98 -16.28 22.02
N LEU A 643 -27.37 -17.28 21.23
CA LEU A 643 -28.13 -17.11 19.99
C LEU A 643 -28.92 -18.39 19.66
N ARG A 644 -30.09 -18.21 19.04
CA ARG A 644 -30.94 -19.28 18.46
C ARG A 644 -31.34 -18.84 17.06
N ILE A 645 -31.24 -19.74 16.07
CA ILE A 645 -31.58 -19.47 14.66
C ILE A 645 -32.31 -20.66 14.04
N LYS A 646 -33.11 -20.40 13.00
CA LYS A 646 -33.70 -21.45 12.16
C LYS A 646 -32.76 -21.79 11.00
N PRO A 647 -32.44 -23.08 10.74
CA PRO A 647 -31.60 -23.49 9.60
C PRO A 647 -32.16 -23.04 8.25
N SER A 648 -33.49 -22.93 8.13
CA SER A 648 -34.21 -22.47 6.93
C SER A 648 -33.75 -21.10 6.44
N ASP A 649 -33.35 -20.23 7.35
CA ASP A 649 -33.05 -18.82 7.07
C ASP A 649 -31.59 -18.66 6.58
N TYR A 650 -30.78 -19.72 6.71
CA TYR A 650 -29.36 -19.77 6.41
C TYR A 650 -28.98 -21.05 5.62
N PRO A 651 -29.52 -21.25 4.40
CA PRO A 651 -29.40 -22.49 3.63
C PRO A 651 -27.96 -22.88 3.21
N SER A 652 -26.98 -22.00 3.44
CA SER A 652 -25.55 -22.27 3.21
C SER A 652 -24.86 -23.04 4.34
N GLY A 653 -25.57 -23.35 5.44
CA GLY A 653 -25.02 -24.08 6.60
C GLY A 653 -24.06 -23.25 7.45
N TYR A 654 -24.28 -21.93 7.53
CA TYR A 654 -23.30 -20.98 8.07
C TYR A 654 -23.91 -19.67 8.58
N LEU A 655 -23.46 -19.21 9.76
CA LEU A 655 -23.69 -17.86 10.27
C LEU A 655 -22.46 -17.32 11.03
N LYS A 656 -21.97 -16.14 10.63
CA LYS A 656 -21.02 -15.34 11.42
C LYS A 656 -21.76 -14.52 12.47
N THR A 657 -21.39 -14.68 13.73
CA THR A 657 -22.07 -14.07 14.88
C THR A 657 -21.45 -12.73 15.28
N THR A 658 -22.04 -12.07 16.29
CA THR A 658 -21.47 -10.89 16.96
C THR A 658 -20.65 -11.23 18.21
N ALA A 659 -20.63 -12.49 18.65
CA ALA A 659 -19.84 -12.94 19.79
C ALA A 659 -18.36 -13.07 19.39
N LYS A 660 -17.44 -12.55 20.22
CA LYS A 660 -15.99 -12.61 19.97
C LYS A 660 -15.29 -13.68 20.81
N PHE A 661 -14.36 -14.39 20.19
CA PHE A 661 -13.50 -15.36 20.87
C PHE A 661 -12.31 -14.67 21.56
N GLY A 662 -11.63 -13.75 20.86
CA GLY A 662 -10.49 -13.00 21.40
C GLY A 662 -9.22 -13.85 21.56
N GLN A 663 -8.57 -13.74 22.72
CA GLN A 663 -7.44 -14.56 23.18
C GLN A 663 -7.73 -14.98 24.64
N PRO A 664 -8.52 -16.04 24.86
CA PRO A 664 -8.78 -16.60 26.19
C PRO A 664 -7.62 -17.48 26.67
N TYR A 665 -7.51 -17.65 27.99
CA TYR A 665 -6.70 -18.69 28.65
C TYR A 665 -7.07 -20.10 28.15
N LEU A 666 -6.09 -21.00 28.08
CA LEU A 666 -6.22 -22.33 27.50
C LEU A 666 -6.74 -23.34 28.56
N PRO A 667 -7.95 -23.90 28.39
CA PRO A 667 -8.58 -24.74 29.41
C PRO A 667 -7.83 -26.07 29.61
N GLY A 668 -8.03 -26.71 30.76
CA GLY A 668 -7.34 -27.95 31.14
C GLY A 668 -5.91 -27.76 31.71
N GLY A 669 -5.50 -26.52 31.99
CA GLY A 669 -4.16 -26.18 32.50
C GLY A 669 -3.10 -26.04 31.40
N TRP A 670 -3.51 -25.81 30.15
CA TRP A 670 -2.64 -25.83 28.98
C TRP A 670 -2.05 -24.46 28.59
N ASP A 671 -2.05 -23.48 29.49
CA ASP A 671 -1.34 -22.22 29.29
C ASP A 671 0.19 -22.39 29.42
N LEU A 672 0.95 -21.60 28.65
CA LEU A 672 2.42 -21.67 28.53
C LEU A 672 3.17 -21.22 29.79
N GLU A 673 2.54 -20.34 30.57
CA GLU A 673 3.07 -19.75 31.81
C GLU A 673 2.63 -20.52 33.07
N ASP A 674 1.76 -21.54 32.95
CA ASP A 674 1.34 -22.34 34.12
C ASP A 674 2.40 -23.39 34.49
N GLU A 675 3.23 -23.04 35.48
CA GLU A 675 4.17 -23.94 36.14
C GLU A 675 3.51 -24.77 37.29
N LYS A 676 2.20 -24.61 37.55
CA LYS A 676 1.57 -24.96 38.83
C LYS A 676 0.22 -25.69 38.75
N THR A 677 -0.07 -26.43 37.67
CA THR A 677 -1.07 -27.50 37.75
C THR A 677 -0.74 -28.72 36.88
N SER A 678 -1.35 -29.87 37.21
CA SER A 678 -1.36 -31.06 36.36
C SER A 678 -2.18 -30.80 35.10
N ARG A 679 -1.52 -30.82 33.93
CA ARG A 679 -2.18 -30.71 32.62
C ARG A 679 -3.10 -31.91 32.41
N ALA A 680 -4.38 -31.65 32.13
CA ALA A 680 -5.36 -32.70 31.95
C ALA A 680 -5.36 -33.22 30.49
N PRO A 681 -5.35 -34.55 30.26
CA PRO A 681 -5.54 -35.11 28.92
C PRO A 681 -6.99 -34.93 28.43
N GLY A 682 -7.26 -35.30 27.18
CA GLY A 682 -8.57 -35.19 26.53
C GLY A 682 -8.89 -33.82 25.93
N PRO A 683 -10.05 -33.68 25.28
CA PRO A 683 -10.57 -32.41 24.78
C PRO A 683 -10.96 -31.46 25.93
N HIS A 684 -10.56 -30.19 25.85
CA HIS A 684 -10.98 -29.16 26.82
C HIS A 684 -11.77 -28.04 26.15
N CYS A 685 -13.03 -27.89 26.53
CA CYS A 685 -13.95 -26.91 25.96
C CYS A 685 -13.70 -25.49 26.46
N PHE A 686 -13.77 -24.52 25.54
CA PHE A 686 -14.08 -23.13 25.88
C PHE A 686 -15.59 -23.00 26.22
N PRO A 687 -16.02 -21.93 26.92
CA PRO A 687 -17.43 -21.68 27.23
C PRO A 687 -18.19 -21.12 26.01
N TYR A 688 -18.18 -21.89 24.93
CA TYR A 688 -18.83 -21.67 23.64
C TYR A 688 -19.21 -23.03 23.04
N TRP A 689 -20.50 -23.33 23.08
CA TRP A 689 -21.09 -24.57 22.59
C TRP A 689 -22.05 -24.26 21.43
N ILE A 690 -22.12 -25.18 20.47
CA ILE A 690 -23.11 -25.20 19.41
C ILE A 690 -23.92 -26.49 19.50
N ALA A 691 -25.22 -26.41 19.22
CA ALA A 691 -26.08 -27.58 19.11
C ALA A 691 -27.02 -27.42 17.91
N SER A 692 -27.35 -28.53 17.25
CA SER A 692 -28.50 -28.65 16.36
C SER A 692 -29.60 -29.45 17.04
N SER A 693 -30.85 -29.10 16.79
CA SER A 693 -32.00 -29.77 17.40
C SER A 693 -33.20 -29.88 16.47
N HIS A 694 -34.11 -30.80 16.79
CA HIS A 694 -35.39 -31.02 16.11
C HIS A 694 -36.47 -31.33 17.15
N ASN A 695 -37.57 -30.58 17.18
CA ASN A 695 -38.62 -30.67 18.22
C ASN A 695 -38.10 -30.55 19.68
N ASN A 696 -37.01 -29.81 19.89
CA ASN A 696 -36.20 -29.70 21.12
C ASN A 696 -35.26 -30.89 21.44
N ASP A 697 -35.32 -32.01 20.74
CA ASP A 697 -34.33 -33.08 20.88
C ASP A 697 -33.01 -32.65 20.22
N VAL A 698 -31.89 -32.76 20.93
CA VAL A 698 -30.56 -32.45 20.38
C VAL A 698 -30.13 -33.56 19.41
N ILE A 699 -29.73 -33.17 18.19
CA ILE A 699 -29.21 -34.07 17.16
C ILE A 699 -27.70 -34.23 17.33
N HIS A 700 -26.99 -33.12 17.53
CA HIS A 700 -25.55 -33.06 17.70
C HIS A 700 -25.18 -31.81 18.50
N SER A 701 -24.28 -31.94 19.48
CA SER A 701 -23.65 -30.79 20.13
C SER A 701 -22.13 -30.92 20.17
N ARG A 702 -21.45 -29.77 20.09
CA ARG A 702 -19.99 -29.65 20.15
C ARG A 702 -19.57 -28.33 20.78
N CYS A 703 -18.44 -28.29 21.46
CA CYS A 703 -17.80 -27.07 21.92
C CYS A 703 -16.67 -26.64 20.99
N LEU A 704 -16.32 -25.35 20.98
CA LEU A 704 -14.98 -24.97 20.53
C LEU A 704 -13.99 -25.46 21.60
N ALA A 705 -13.01 -26.28 21.23
CA ALA A 705 -12.12 -26.98 22.15
C ALA A 705 -10.62 -26.75 21.84
N VAL A 706 -9.77 -27.14 22.79
CA VAL A 706 -8.38 -27.55 22.51
C VAL A 706 -8.27 -29.07 22.53
N GLN A 707 -7.46 -29.64 21.63
CA GLN A 707 -7.21 -31.09 21.49
C GLN A 707 -5.73 -31.42 21.81
N PRO A 708 -5.26 -31.24 23.05
CA PRO A 708 -3.83 -31.27 23.37
C PRO A 708 -3.21 -32.67 23.27
N THR A 709 -3.96 -33.75 23.50
CA THR A 709 -3.45 -35.13 23.62
C THR A 709 -4.13 -36.12 22.66
N TRP A 710 -4.70 -35.65 21.55
CA TRP A 710 -5.62 -36.46 20.74
C TRP A 710 -5.02 -37.74 20.13
N MET A 711 -3.70 -37.80 19.86
CA MET A 711 -3.07 -39.04 19.40
C MET A 711 -2.96 -40.08 20.52
N THR A 712 -2.64 -39.61 21.73
CA THR A 712 -2.52 -40.37 22.98
C THR A 712 -3.88 -40.86 23.46
N ASP A 713 -4.90 -40.01 23.43
CA ASP A 713 -6.28 -40.36 23.83
C ASP A 713 -6.86 -41.46 22.91
N ASN A 714 -6.43 -41.50 21.64
CA ASN A 714 -6.85 -42.47 20.65
C ASN A 714 -5.81 -43.59 20.39
N ARG A 715 -4.81 -43.77 21.28
CA ARG A 715 -3.65 -44.67 21.08
C ARG A 715 -4.03 -46.06 20.57
N ASN A 716 -5.08 -46.65 21.16
CA ASN A 716 -5.57 -48.00 20.87
C ASN A 716 -6.11 -48.16 19.43
N ILE A 717 -6.55 -47.07 18.80
CA ILE A 717 -7.10 -47.06 17.42
C ILE A 717 -6.02 -46.66 16.41
N LEU A 718 -5.12 -45.75 16.79
CA LEU A 718 -4.13 -45.17 15.89
C LEU A 718 -2.83 -45.97 15.82
N GLY A 719 -2.46 -46.70 16.88
CA GLY A 719 -1.13 -47.30 17.04
C GLY A 719 -0.68 -48.25 15.93
N THR A 720 -1.62 -48.93 15.27
CA THR A 720 -1.34 -49.87 14.18
C THR A 720 -1.36 -49.24 12.78
N ARG A 721 -1.74 -47.96 12.64
CA ARG A 721 -1.69 -47.24 11.36
C ARG A 721 -0.28 -46.75 11.07
N ASN A 722 0.12 -46.76 9.79
CA ASN A 722 1.32 -46.08 9.32
C ASN A 722 1.11 -44.55 9.31
N ILE A 723 2.18 -43.78 9.49
CA ILE A 723 2.13 -42.30 9.50
C ILE A 723 1.67 -41.69 8.15
N GLU A 724 1.82 -42.42 7.03
CA GLU A 724 1.25 -42.09 5.71
C GLU A 724 -0.29 -42.18 5.69
N ASP A 725 -0.89 -43.13 6.43
CA ASP A 725 -2.34 -43.40 6.47
C ASP A 725 -3.12 -42.55 7.50
N LEU A 726 -2.49 -41.49 8.04
CA LEU A 726 -3.14 -40.48 8.86
C LEU A 726 -3.40 -39.20 8.06
N MET A 727 -4.56 -38.60 8.28
CA MET A 727 -4.78 -37.19 8.01
C MET A 727 -4.21 -36.38 9.17
N ILE A 728 -3.36 -35.38 8.90
CA ILE A 728 -2.62 -34.64 9.94
C ILE A 728 -2.91 -33.13 9.82
N PRO A 729 -3.47 -32.48 10.86
CA PRO A 729 -3.78 -31.05 10.81
C PRO A 729 -2.50 -30.21 10.96
N GLY A 730 -2.33 -29.24 10.06
CA GLY A 730 -1.13 -28.42 9.95
C GLY A 730 -1.39 -26.93 9.75
N THR A 731 -0.35 -26.14 9.94
CA THR A 731 -0.34 -24.69 9.65
C THR A 731 0.69 -24.33 8.60
N HIS A 732 0.34 -23.41 7.70
CA HIS A 732 1.23 -22.79 6.72
C HIS A 732 1.99 -21.63 7.36
N ASN A 733 3.30 -21.49 7.08
CA ASN A 733 4.25 -20.59 7.75
C ASN A 733 3.98 -20.48 9.26
N SER A 734 4.05 -21.58 10.00
CA SER A 734 3.45 -21.71 11.34
C SER A 734 3.89 -20.65 12.35
N GLY A 735 5.16 -20.23 12.30
CA GLY A 735 5.70 -19.17 13.16
C GLY A 735 5.40 -17.74 12.69
N ALA A 736 4.61 -17.54 11.64
CA ALA A 736 4.24 -16.24 11.11
C ALA A 736 3.00 -15.67 11.85
N ASN A 737 3.16 -15.45 13.16
CA ASN A 737 2.11 -14.94 14.06
C ASN A 737 2.40 -13.56 14.69
N THR A 738 3.62 -13.04 14.55
CA THR A 738 4.03 -11.70 15.04
C THR A 738 4.83 -10.96 13.98
N ALA A 739 4.55 -9.66 13.75
CA ALA A 739 5.24 -8.86 12.73
C ALA A 739 5.39 -7.38 13.14
N GLY A 740 6.38 -6.70 12.55
CA GLY A 740 6.76 -5.31 12.82
C GLY A 740 5.84 -4.23 12.25
N GLY A 741 4.51 -4.42 12.31
CA GLY A 741 3.53 -3.36 12.08
C GLY A 741 2.60 -3.52 10.87
N THR A 742 1.68 -2.55 10.73
CA THR A 742 0.34 -2.75 10.13
C THR A 742 0.27 -2.87 8.61
N PHE A 743 1.41 -2.96 7.94
CA PHE A 743 1.55 -3.32 6.53
C PHE A 743 2.01 -4.78 6.40
N GLN A 744 2.99 -5.17 7.23
CA GLN A 744 3.47 -6.54 7.36
C GLN A 744 2.36 -7.46 7.89
N GLU A 745 1.62 -7.03 8.93
CA GLU A 745 0.47 -7.74 9.53
C GLU A 745 -0.61 -8.25 8.55
N LYS A 746 -0.66 -7.71 7.31
CA LYS A 746 -1.67 -8.04 6.30
C LYS A 746 -1.25 -9.15 5.32
N PHE A 747 0.05 -9.26 5.01
CA PHE A 747 0.56 -10.09 3.89
C PHE A 747 1.70 -11.02 4.31
N ILE A 748 2.09 -10.99 5.58
CA ILE A 748 3.24 -11.71 6.15
C ILE A 748 2.81 -12.59 7.34
N LEU A 749 1.62 -12.35 7.92
CA LEU A 749 1.07 -13.18 8.99
C LEU A 749 0.10 -14.21 8.42
N ASN A 750 0.34 -15.48 8.74
CA ASN A 750 -0.50 -16.61 8.36
C ASN A 750 -1.27 -17.17 9.56
N GLN A 751 -0.81 -16.91 10.79
CA GLN A 751 -1.42 -17.46 12.01
C GLN A 751 -1.76 -16.38 13.03
N ASP A 752 -2.76 -16.64 13.88
CA ASP A 752 -3.24 -15.75 14.95
C ASP A 752 -2.78 -16.18 16.36
N ARG A 753 -1.87 -17.15 16.42
CA ARG A 753 -1.47 -17.88 17.63
C ARG A 753 0.00 -18.29 17.53
N ASP A 754 0.68 -18.39 18.66
CA ASP A 754 2.04 -18.94 18.73
C ASP A 754 2.06 -20.46 18.52
N ILE A 755 3.26 -21.04 18.51
CA ILE A 755 3.47 -22.47 18.23
C ILE A 755 2.92 -23.33 19.37
N TRP A 756 3.13 -22.93 20.63
CA TRP A 756 2.53 -23.58 21.79
C TRP A 756 1.01 -23.70 21.64
N THR A 757 0.34 -22.60 21.36
CA THR A 757 -1.12 -22.59 21.25
C THR A 757 -1.61 -23.37 20.03
N GLN A 758 -0.90 -23.33 18.89
CA GLN A 758 -1.20 -24.19 17.74
C GLN A 758 -1.17 -25.67 18.12
N LEU A 759 -0.11 -26.12 18.80
CA LEU A 759 0.05 -27.51 19.24
C LEU A 759 -1.01 -27.90 20.28
N VAL A 760 -1.27 -27.07 21.29
CA VAL A 760 -2.32 -27.31 22.30
C VAL A 760 -3.72 -27.42 21.66
N PHE A 761 -4.03 -26.60 20.66
CA PHE A 761 -5.32 -26.73 19.95
C PHE A 761 -5.46 -28.05 19.18
N GLY A 762 -4.35 -28.71 18.81
CA GLY A 762 -4.34 -30.02 18.14
C GLY A 762 -3.55 -30.08 16.82
N ILE A 763 -2.88 -29.01 16.40
CA ILE A 763 -2.00 -29.01 15.23
C ILE A 763 -0.82 -29.96 15.47
N ARG A 764 -0.44 -30.76 14.45
CA ARG A 764 0.66 -31.72 14.51
C ARG A 764 1.67 -31.59 13.35
N TYR A 765 1.50 -30.59 12.48
CA TYR A 765 2.46 -30.25 11.42
C TYR A 765 2.78 -28.75 11.40
N LEU A 766 4.07 -28.41 11.26
CA LEU A 766 4.56 -27.04 11.23
C LEU A 766 5.44 -26.76 9.99
N ASP A 767 5.02 -25.83 9.11
CA ASP A 767 5.79 -25.31 7.95
C ASP A 767 6.70 -24.17 8.40
N PHE A 768 8.02 -24.40 8.44
CA PHE A 768 9.05 -23.43 8.83
C PHE A 768 9.93 -23.06 7.63
N ARG A 769 10.16 -21.76 7.42
CA ARG A 769 11.11 -21.24 6.42
C ARG A 769 12.21 -20.46 7.14
N ILE A 770 13.47 -20.69 6.79
CA ILE A 770 14.63 -20.30 7.61
C ILE A 770 15.51 -19.29 6.90
N GLY A 771 15.72 -18.13 7.52
CA GLY A 771 16.65 -17.09 7.08
C GLY A 771 17.82 -16.91 8.05
N TYR A 772 19.00 -16.56 7.54
CA TYR A 772 20.18 -16.22 8.34
C TYR A 772 20.62 -14.78 8.11
N TYR A 773 20.74 -14.00 9.19
CA TYR A 773 20.91 -12.56 9.17
C TYR A 773 22.25 -12.11 9.79
N GLY A 774 23.31 -12.87 9.53
CA GLY A 774 24.67 -12.52 9.96
C GLY A 774 24.78 -12.48 11.48
N ALA A 775 25.16 -11.31 12.02
CA ALA A 775 25.29 -11.11 13.47
C ALA A 775 23.97 -11.27 14.25
N GLU A 776 22.81 -11.26 13.59
CA GLU A 776 21.52 -11.54 14.22
C GLU A 776 21.22 -13.05 14.32
N GLY A 777 21.93 -13.92 13.57
CA GLY A 777 21.70 -15.36 13.58
C GLY A 777 20.49 -15.83 12.74
N PHE A 778 19.86 -16.93 13.17
CA PHE A 778 18.79 -17.62 12.44
C PHE A 778 17.38 -17.17 12.85
N PHE A 779 16.56 -16.86 11.86
CA PHE A 779 15.17 -16.41 11.99
C PHE A 779 14.24 -17.30 11.18
N LEU A 780 13.00 -17.39 11.64
CA LEU A 780 11.89 -17.82 10.81
C LEU A 780 11.51 -16.69 9.84
N ASN A 781 11.18 -17.07 8.61
CA ASN A 781 10.84 -16.20 7.50
C ASN A 781 9.44 -16.51 6.95
N HIS A 782 8.82 -15.52 6.31
CA HIS A 782 7.79 -15.72 5.29
C HIS A 782 8.43 -15.36 3.93
N ASP A 783 9.04 -16.36 3.29
CA ASP A 783 9.94 -16.19 2.13
C ASP A 783 10.95 -15.03 2.32
N LYS A 784 10.79 -13.89 1.63
CA LYS A 784 11.75 -12.76 1.70
C LYS A 784 11.69 -11.96 3.01
N PHE A 785 10.72 -12.21 3.90
CA PHE A 785 10.49 -11.42 5.11
C PHE A 785 10.95 -12.12 6.38
N LYS A 786 11.83 -11.46 7.14
CA LYS A 786 12.24 -11.88 8.49
C LYS A 786 11.09 -11.71 9.48
N ILE A 787 10.78 -12.74 10.26
CA ILE A 787 9.68 -12.74 11.25
C ILE A 787 10.23 -12.60 12.68
N GLN A 788 10.75 -13.70 13.23
CA GLN A 788 11.23 -13.81 14.61
C GLN A 788 12.31 -14.89 14.73
N GLU A 789 13.08 -14.90 15.82
CA GLU A 789 14.15 -15.86 16.07
C GLU A 789 13.63 -17.31 16.12
N VAL A 790 14.46 -18.28 15.72
CA VAL A 790 14.06 -19.71 15.72
C VAL A 790 14.02 -20.35 17.11
N ARG A 791 14.99 -20.03 17.99
CA ARG A 791 15.12 -20.68 19.31
C ARG A 791 13.91 -20.48 20.24
N PRO A 792 13.26 -19.29 20.31
CA PRO A 792 11.99 -19.13 21.03
C PRO A 792 10.88 -20.09 20.57
N LEU A 793 10.84 -20.45 19.29
CA LEU A 793 9.86 -21.39 18.73
C LEU A 793 10.22 -22.83 19.11
N PHE A 794 11.50 -23.21 19.02
CA PHE A 794 11.99 -24.52 19.44
C PHE A 794 11.70 -24.78 20.92
N ARG A 795 11.85 -23.78 21.80
CA ARG A 795 11.46 -23.88 23.21
C ARG A 795 9.96 -24.12 23.43
N GLN A 796 9.08 -23.63 22.55
CA GLN A 796 7.63 -23.93 22.62
C GLN A 796 7.32 -25.36 22.19
N ILE A 797 7.96 -25.84 21.11
CA ILE A 797 7.83 -27.23 20.63
C ILE A 797 8.32 -28.21 21.70
N ARG A 798 9.51 -27.95 22.26
CA ARG A 798 10.08 -28.74 23.37
C ARG A 798 9.13 -28.80 24.56
N LYS A 799 8.71 -27.65 25.11
CA LYS A 799 7.79 -27.60 26.25
C LYS A 799 6.51 -28.39 26.01
N PHE A 800 5.97 -28.36 24.77
CA PHE A 800 4.76 -29.11 24.44
C PHE A 800 5.03 -30.63 24.47
N LEU A 801 6.08 -31.10 23.80
CA LEU A 801 6.45 -32.52 23.79
C LEU A 801 6.90 -33.05 25.16
N GLU A 802 7.45 -32.20 26.03
CA GLU A 802 7.73 -32.54 27.44
C GLU A 802 6.45 -32.61 28.29
N ALA A 803 5.38 -31.90 27.91
CA ALA A 803 4.06 -31.97 28.55
C ALA A 803 3.17 -33.10 28.00
N SER A 804 3.38 -33.54 26.75
CA SER A 804 2.64 -34.62 26.08
C SER A 804 3.57 -35.53 25.26
N PRO A 805 4.35 -36.41 25.91
CA PRO A 805 5.44 -37.17 25.26
C PRO A 805 4.98 -38.23 24.25
N ASP A 806 3.71 -38.64 24.27
CA ASP A 806 3.12 -39.55 23.27
C ASP A 806 2.49 -38.79 22.06
N GLU A 807 2.49 -37.45 22.02
CA GLU A 807 2.00 -36.68 20.86
C GLU A 807 3.07 -36.52 19.78
N ILE A 808 2.78 -36.95 18.55
CA ILE A 808 3.76 -36.93 17.45
C ILE A 808 3.63 -35.64 16.65
N VAL A 809 4.66 -34.78 16.69
CA VAL A 809 4.72 -33.51 15.96
C VAL A 809 5.70 -33.62 14.79
N ILE A 810 5.32 -33.06 13.64
CA ILE A 810 6.14 -32.97 12.44
C ILE A 810 6.58 -31.50 12.26
N LEU A 811 7.89 -31.28 12.17
CA LEU A 811 8.51 -29.99 11.88
C LEU A 811 9.20 -30.05 10.52
N ASP A 812 8.75 -29.24 9.56
CA ASP A 812 9.31 -29.18 8.21
C ASP A 812 10.10 -27.89 8.01
N PHE A 813 11.42 -28.01 7.86
CA PHE A 813 12.27 -26.92 7.39
C PHE A 813 12.17 -26.82 5.87
N HIS A 814 11.04 -26.28 5.41
CA HIS A 814 10.58 -26.41 4.03
C HIS A 814 11.33 -25.51 3.03
N ARG A 815 11.77 -24.31 3.45
CA ARG A 815 12.51 -23.38 2.58
C ARG A 815 13.61 -22.65 3.32
N PHE A 816 14.64 -22.24 2.58
CA PHE A 816 15.79 -21.50 3.10
C PHE A 816 15.98 -20.17 2.32
N PRO A 817 15.02 -19.22 2.43
CA PRO A 817 14.91 -18.08 1.51
C PRO A 817 15.92 -16.94 1.71
N HIS A 818 16.70 -16.92 2.78
CA HIS A 818 17.70 -15.85 3.02
C HIS A 818 19.01 -16.37 3.65
N PRO A 819 20.19 -16.11 3.08
CA PRO A 819 20.43 -15.48 1.77
C PRO A 819 19.82 -16.30 0.62
N SER A 820 19.57 -15.67 -0.53
CA SER A 820 18.89 -16.29 -1.69
C SER A 820 19.65 -17.46 -2.32
N GLN A 821 20.94 -17.59 -2.02
CA GLN A 821 21.71 -18.82 -2.18
C GLN A 821 22.13 -19.25 -0.77
N PHE A 822 21.36 -20.10 -0.11
CA PHE A 822 21.67 -20.57 1.24
C PHE A 822 22.88 -21.52 1.18
N PRO A 823 24.04 -21.14 1.76
CA PRO A 823 25.28 -21.87 1.56
C PRO A 823 25.36 -23.11 2.46
N PRO A 824 26.07 -24.19 2.05
CA PRO A 824 26.16 -25.44 2.81
C PRO A 824 26.57 -25.29 4.27
N HIS A 825 27.50 -24.38 4.60
CA HIS A 825 27.95 -24.17 5.98
C HIS A 825 26.85 -23.61 6.90
N LEU A 826 25.90 -22.82 6.37
CA LEU A 826 24.76 -22.33 7.15
C LEU A 826 23.70 -23.43 7.33
N HIS A 827 23.60 -24.41 6.42
CA HIS A 827 22.81 -25.60 6.67
C HIS A 827 23.42 -26.45 7.79
N THR A 828 24.74 -26.64 7.82
CA THR A 828 25.43 -27.34 8.91
C THR A 828 25.20 -26.66 10.26
N GLN A 829 25.49 -25.36 10.35
CA GLN A 829 25.29 -24.57 11.60
C GLN A 829 23.84 -24.55 12.06
N PHE A 830 22.87 -24.54 11.13
CA PHE A 830 21.46 -24.61 11.50
C PHE A 830 21.07 -26.00 12.03
N ILE A 831 21.60 -27.08 11.46
CA ILE A 831 21.39 -28.46 11.95
C ILE A 831 22.03 -28.66 13.33
N GLU A 832 23.20 -28.07 13.59
CA GLU A 832 23.83 -28.07 14.92
C GLU A 832 22.89 -27.45 15.98
N ILE A 833 22.27 -26.30 15.67
CA ILE A 833 21.29 -25.64 16.55
C ILE A 833 20.01 -26.48 16.73
N VAL A 834 19.52 -27.12 15.67
CA VAL A 834 18.36 -28.03 15.75
C VAL A 834 18.69 -29.27 16.59
N ASN A 835 19.90 -29.81 16.49
CA ASN A 835 20.37 -30.93 17.31
C ASN A 835 20.49 -30.53 18.79
N GLU A 836 21.01 -29.33 19.07
CA GLU A 836 21.15 -28.76 20.41
C GLU A 836 19.79 -28.51 21.08
N ASP A 837 18.86 -27.82 20.39
CA ASP A 837 17.58 -27.42 20.98
C ASP A 837 16.52 -28.54 20.96
N LEU A 838 16.60 -29.53 20.05
CA LEU A 838 15.52 -30.50 19.75
C LEU A 838 15.97 -31.95 19.40
N GLY A 839 17.26 -32.24 19.22
CA GLY A 839 17.74 -33.52 18.65
C GLY A 839 17.49 -34.76 19.53
N ASP A 840 17.44 -34.58 20.86
CA ASP A 840 17.05 -35.58 21.85
C ASP A 840 15.58 -36.01 21.77
N LEU A 841 14.70 -35.19 21.18
CA LEU A 841 13.28 -35.48 20.95
C LEU A 841 13.03 -36.13 19.58
N ALA A 842 14.05 -36.17 18.71
CA ALA A 842 13.88 -36.48 17.30
C ALA A 842 13.70 -37.99 17.02
N VAL A 843 12.69 -38.31 16.21
CA VAL A 843 12.32 -39.68 15.82
C VAL A 843 13.28 -40.17 14.73
N PRO A 844 13.96 -41.32 14.90
CA PRO A 844 14.87 -41.86 13.90
C PRO A 844 14.16 -42.20 12.59
N VAL A 845 14.88 -42.15 11.47
CA VAL A 845 14.36 -42.49 10.14
C VAL A 845 14.13 -43.99 10.04
N PHE A 846 12.93 -44.39 9.64
CA PHE A 846 12.52 -45.79 9.48
C PHE A 846 12.62 -46.27 8.01
N ASN A 847 12.98 -47.55 7.84
CA ASN A 847 13.08 -48.19 6.53
C ASN A 847 11.73 -48.79 6.09
N GLY A 848 10.89 -48.02 5.41
CA GLY A 848 9.62 -48.52 4.86
C GLY A 848 8.95 -47.54 3.91
N ARG A 849 8.23 -48.03 2.89
CA ARG A 849 7.56 -47.15 1.91
C ARG A 849 6.49 -46.25 2.53
N LYS A 850 5.76 -46.78 3.52
CA LYS A 850 4.65 -46.10 4.22
C LYS A 850 5.08 -45.34 5.49
N GLY A 851 6.37 -45.32 5.78
CA GLY A 851 6.89 -44.93 7.09
C GLY A 851 6.52 -45.92 8.21
N PRO A 852 6.88 -45.59 9.46
CA PRO A 852 6.57 -46.39 10.63
C PRO A 852 5.09 -46.33 10.99
N THR A 853 4.65 -47.28 11.82
CA THR A 853 3.42 -47.18 12.60
C THR A 853 3.58 -46.28 13.82
N LEU A 854 2.49 -45.78 14.38
CA LEU A 854 2.56 -44.95 15.59
C LEU A 854 3.10 -45.73 16.80
N ASN A 855 2.80 -47.03 16.91
CA ASN A 855 3.41 -47.92 17.90
C ASN A 855 4.94 -48.01 17.74
N GLU A 856 5.46 -48.07 16.51
CA GLU A 856 6.90 -48.06 16.27
C GLU A 856 7.54 -46.71 16.60
N ILE A 857 6.85 -45.58 16.38
CA ILE A 857 7.32 -44.25 16.81
C ILE A 857 7.36 -44.19 18.34
N TRP A 858 6.25 -44.48 19.02
CA TRP A 858 6.17 -44.44 20.49
C TRP A 858 7.20 -45.35 21.16
N ALA A 859 7.48 -46.54 20.60
CA ALA A 859 8.50 -47.46 21.11
C ALA A 859 9.94 -46.92 21.07
N THR A 860 10.18 -45.76 20.44
CA THR A 860 11.49 -45.07 20.49
C THR A 860 11.65 -44.13 21.69
N ASN A 861 10.57 -43.81 22.41
CA ASN A 861 10.50 -42.69 23.36
C ASN A 861 10.98 -41.36 22.73
N LYS A 862 10.52 -41.10 21.50
CA LYS A 862 10.72 -39.88 20.69
C LYS A 862 9.40 -39.48 20.04
N SER A 863 9.23 -38.19 19.81
CA SER A 863 7.94 -37.59 19.44
C SER A 863 8.02 -36.49 18.38
N LEU A 864 9.22 -36.04 18.00
CA LEU A 864 9.42 -35.02 16.97
C LEU A 864 9.96 -35.63 15.66
N ILE A 865 9.19 -35.60 14.58
CA ILE A 865 9.70 -35.89 13.23
C ILE A 865 10.24 -34.59 12.63
N ILE A 866 11.51 -34.58 12.24
CA ILE A 866 12.18 -33.40 11.64
C ILE A 866 12.48 -33.67 10.17
N ALA A 867 11.74 -33.01 9.27
CA ALA A 867 11.98 -33.01 7.83
C ALA A 867 12.80 -31.78 7.41
N TYR A 868 13.62 -31.94 6.37
CA TYR A 868 14.56 -30.91 5.93
C TYR A 868 14.65 -30.85 4.42
N ASN A 869 14.24 -29.74 3.81
CA ASN A 869 14.16 -29.62 2.35
C ASN A 869 15.52 -29.29 1.68
N ASN A 870 16.52 -30.15 1.92
CA ASN A 870 17.76 -30.22 1.16
C ASN A 870 18.32 -31.64 1.22
N GLN A 871 18.10 -32.45 0.17
CA GLN A 871 18.50 -33.86 0.14
C GLN A 871 20.01 -34.07 0.34
N GLN A 872 20.86 -33.25 -0.30
CA GLN A 872 22.32 -33.40 -0.19
C GLN A 872 22.82 -33.15 1.24
N VAL A 873 22.18 -32.23 1.96
CA VAL A 873 22.45 -31.97 3.38
C VAL A 873 21.95 -33.13 4.25
N VAL A 874 20.77 -33.68 3.97
CA VAL A 874 20.25 -34.87 4.68
C VAL A 874 21.16 -36.09 4.49
N GLU A 875 21.76 -36.25 3.32
CA GLU A 875 22.71 -37.32 3.03
C GLU A 875 24.05 -37.08 3.75
N ALA A 876 24.67 -35.91 3.58
CA ALA A 876 25.93 -35.55 4.24
C ALA A 876 25.85 -35.59 5.78
N ALA A 877 24.71 -35.19 6.37
CA ALA A 877 24.50 -35.23 7.82
C ALA A 877 24.52 -36.66 8.40
N ARG A 878 24.17 -37.66 7.58
CA ARG A 878 24.21 -39.09 7.95
C ARG A 878 25.60 -39.68 7.80
N ASP A 879 26.30 -39.34 6.71
CA ASP A 879 27.65 -39.86 6.43
C ASP A 879 28.71 -39.34 7.42
N LEU A 880 28.55 -38.12 7.94
CA LEU A 880 29.53 -37.44 8.78
C LEU A 880 29.42 -37.74 10.29
N ASN A 881 28.46 -38.55 10.75
CA ASN A 881 28.08 -38.71 12.17
C ASN A 881 27.78 -37.38 12.90
N LEU A 882 27.39 -36.32 12.17
CA LEU A 882 26.83 -35.08 12.74
C LEU A 882 25.45 -35.33 13.38
N VAL A 883 24.80 -36.39 12.91
CA VAL A 883 23.61 -37.01 13.46
C VAL A 883 24.06 -38.33 14.09
N ASP A 884 23.50 -38.66 15.24
CA ASP A 884 23.91 -39.81 16.06
C ASP A 884 23.78 -41.17 15.33
N ARG A 885 24.26 -42.27 15.94
CA ARG A 885 24.29 -43.64 15.35
C ARG A 885 22.93 -44.18 14.82
N LYS A 886 21.82 -43.48 15.07
CA LYS A 886 20.55 -43.64 14.37
C LYS A 886 20.20 -42.30 13.71
N PRO A 887 20.12 -42.22 12.36
CA PRO A 887 19.88 -40.94 11.70
C PRO A 887 18.47 -40.40 11.99
N TRP A 888 18.36 -39.22 12.61
CA TRP A 888 17.08 -38.59 12.96
C TRP A 888 16.56 -37.56 11.95
N LEU A 889 17.37 -37.14 10.98
CA LEU A 889 16.96 -36.14 9.98
C LEU A 889 16.26 -36.81 8.78
N TRP A 890 14.96 -36.53 8.61
CA TRP A 890 14.13 -37.11 7.54
C TRP A 890 14.37 -36.41 6.20
N TYR A 891 14.17 -37.15 5.10
CA TYR A 891 14.27 -36.61 3.75
C TYR A 891 13.26 -35.47 3.49
N PRO A 892 13.47 -34.62 2.47
CA PRO A 892 12.48 -33.63 2.04
C PRO A 892 11.08 -34.25 1.89
N LEU A 893 10.07 -33.66 2.51
CA LEU A 893 8.68 -34.02 2.26
C LEU A 893 8.13 -33.27 1.04
N SER A 894 7.07 -33.80 0.44
CA SER A 894 6.44 -33.17 -0.72
C SER A 894 5.38 -32.15 -0.29
N GLN A 895 5.61 -30.86 -0.57
CA GLN A 895 4.63 -29.79 -0.36
C GLN A 895 3.97 -29.44 -1.70
N PHE A 896 2.64 -29.55 -1.77
CA PHE A 896 1.83 -29.20 -2.95
C PHE A 896 1.13 -27.87 -2.71
N TRP A 897 1.52 -26.84 -3.47
CA TRP A 897 1.08 -25.45 -3.29
C TRP A 897 0.50 -24.88 -4.57
N ALA A 898 -0.75 -24.42 -4.50
CA ALA A 898 -1.54 -24.05 -5.68
C ALA A 898 -1.24 -22.65 -6.25
N ASP A 899 -0.52 -21.79 -5.50
CA ASP A 899 -0.28 -20.36 -5.76
C ASP A 899 -1.45 -19.67 -6.49
N THR A 900 -2.61 -19.61 -5.82
CA THR A 900 -3.82 -19.08 -6.45
C THR A 900 -4.73 -18.35 -5.48
N LYS A 901 -5.46 -17.36 -6.02
CA LYS A 901 -6.55 -16.64 -5.34
C LYS A 901 -7.95 -17.08 -5.78
N SER A 902 -8.05 -18.22 -6.47
CA SER A 902 -9.31 -18.75 -7.02
C SER A 902 -9.67 -20.08 -6.36
N LEU A 903 -10.70 -20.05 -5.52
CA LEU A 903 -11.18 -21.22 -4.77
C LEU A 903 -11.45 -22.47 -5.65
N PRO A 904 -12.07 -22.37 -6.85
CA PRO A 904 -12.22 -23.52 -7.75
C PRO A 904 -10.89 -24.03 -8.33
N LYS A 905 -9.88 -23.17 -8.52
CA LYS A 905 -8.54 -23.60 -8.94
C LYS A 905 -7.81 -24.34 -7.81
N LEU A 906 -7.93 -23.86 -6.58
CA LEU A 906 -7.38 -24.53 -5.40
C LEU A 906 -7.98 -25.93 -5.24
N LYS A 907 -9.30 -26.08 -5.34
CA LYS A 907 -9.95 -27.41 -5.29
C LYS A 907 -9.40 -28.35 -6.37
N LYS A 908 -9.42 -27.92 -7.64
CA LYS A 908 -8.91 -28.72 -8.77
C LYS A 908 -7.42 -29.05 -8.65
N TYR A 909 -6.61 -28.15 -8.10
CA TYR A 909 -5.20 -28.40 -7.86
C TYR A 909 -5.02 -29.52 -6.83
N MET A 910 -5.70 -29.45 -5.68
CA MET A 910 -5.65 -30.50 -4.65
C MET A 910 -6.15 -31.86 -5.17
N GLU A 911 -7.27 -31.89 -5.91
CA GLU A 911 -7.76 -33.09 -6.61
C GLU A 911 -6.66 -33.74 -7.48
N THR A 912 -5.92 -32.91 -8.22
CA THR A 912 -4.83 -33.35 -9.09
C THR A 912 -3.62 -33.84 -8.29
N SER A 913 -3.22 -33.11 -7.24
CA SER A 913 -2.09 -33.46 -6.37
C SER A 913 -2.30 -34.76 -5.59
N ILE A 914 -3.52 -35.01 -5.10
CA ILE A 914 -3.89 -36.28 -4.47
C ILE A 914 -3.72 -37.44 -5.47
N ALA A 915 -4.25 -37.28 -6.69
CA ALA A 915 -4.17 -38.29 -7.75
C ALA A 915 -2.72 -38.52 -8.26
N GLU A 916 -1.90 -37.48 -8.30
CA GLU A 916 -0.46 -37.56 -8.65
C GLU A 916 0.34 -38.25 -7.53
N HIS A 917 0.11 -37.87 -6.27
CA HIS A 917 0.80 -38.46 -5.13
C HIS A 917 0.60 -39.98 -5.09
N ALA A 918 -0.65 -40.44 -5.24
CA ALA A 918 -1.03 -41.86 -5.24
C ALA A 918 -0.33 -42.72 -6.32
N GLN A 919 0.29 -42.10 -7.32
CA GLN A 919 1.04 -42.76 -8.40
C GLN A 919 2.57 -42.65 -8.25
N THR A 920 3.07 -41.80 -7.35
CA THR A 920 4.49 -41.46 -7.25
C THR A 920 5.21 -42.27 -6.19
N ARG A 921 6.34 -42.90 -6.51
CA ARG A 921 7.22 -43.54 -5.53
C ARG A 921 8.18 -42.50 -4.93
N ARG A 922 8.02 -42.16 -3.64
CA ARG A 922 8.78 -41.11 -2.94
C ARG A 922 9.72 -41.67 -1.85
N THR A 923 10.60 -40.83 -1.31
CA THR A 923 11.63 -41.18 -0.30
C THR A 923 11.25 -40.78 1.14
N ASN A 924 10.39 -39.78 1.30
CA ASN A 924 9.68 -39.49 2.54
C ASN A 924 8.20 -39.94 2.36
N PRO A 925 7.61 -40.70 3.28
CA PRO A 925 6.18 -41.06 3.26
C PRO A 925 5.24 -39.88 3.55
N LEU A 926 5.74 -38.79 4.15
CA LEU A 926 4.96 -37.60 4.49
C LEU A 926 4.85 -36.64 3.31
N TRP A 927 3.69 -36.00 3.20
CA TRP A 927 3.41 -34.98 2.18
C TRP A 927 2.28 -34.05 2.62
N SER A 928 2.35 -32.79 2.22
CA SER A 928 1.43 -31.73 2.61
C SER A 928 0.67 -31.12 1.44
N LEU A 929 -0.65 -31.01 1.59
CA LEU A 929 -1.49 -30.13 0.81
C LEU A 929 -1.53 -28.76 1.49
N MET A 930 -1.13 -27.72 0.77
CA MET A 930 -1.22 -26.33 1.21
C MET A 930 -2.60 -25.81 0.80
N ALA A 931 -3.52 -25.79 1.76
CA ALA A 931 -4.95 -25.61 1.54
C ALA A 931 -5.40 -24.14 1.69
N GLU A 932 -4.50 -23.17 1.50
CA GLU A 932 -4.78 -21.74 1.52
C GLU A 932 -4.84 -21.09 0.12
N LEU A 933 -5.49 -19.92 0.04
CA LEU A 933 -5.41 -19.05 -1.13
C LEU A 933 -4.29 -18.01 -0.96
N THR A 934 -3.44 -17.89 -1.98
CA THR A 934 -2.24 -17.04 -1.97
C THR A 934 -2.50 -15.68 -2.63
N PRO A 935 -2.10 -14.54 -2.00
CA PRO A 935 -2.23 -13.22 -2.60
C PRO A 935 -1.26 -13.09 -3.77
N GLN A 936 -1.76 -12.73 -4.95
CA GLN A 936 -0.93 -12.59 -6.14
C GLN A 936 -0.10 -11.29 -6.04
N PRO A 937 1.01 -11.14 -6.80
CA PRO A 937 1.86 -9.95 -6.74
C PRO A 937 1.10 -8.62 -6.86
N ILE A 938 0.01 -8.58 -7.63
CA ILE A 938 -0.86 -7.41 -7.79
C ILE A 938 -1.65 -7.04 -6.51
N ASP A 939 -2.05 -8.02 -5.71
CA ASP A 939 -2.87 -7.80 -4.51
C ASP A 939 -2.03 -7.33 -3.33
N ILE A 940 -0.76 -7.73 -3.35
CA ILE A 940 0.38 -7.11 -2.70
C ILE A 940 0.51 -5.65 -3.21
N VAL A 941 0.76 -5.40 -4.50
CA VAL A 941 1.07 -4.05 -5.03
C VAL A 941 0.02 -2.99 -4.72
N PHE A 942 -1.25 -3.36 -4.82
CA PHE A 942 -2.38 -2.45 -4.65
C PHE A 942 -3.19 -2.75 -3.38
N ASN A 943 -2.63 -3.54 -2.46
CA ASN A 943 -3.15 -3.79 -1.11
C ASN A 943 -4.64 -4.26 -1.06
N THR A 944 -5.09 -5.13 -1.98
CA THR A 944 -6.50 -5.59 -2.05
C THR A 944 -6.84 -6.74 -1.12
N TYR A 945 -6.03 -7.80 -1.12
CA TYR A 945 -6.34 -9.05 -0.43
C TYR A 945 -5.28 -9.34 0.62
N ASN A 946 -5.58 -9.03 1.88
CA ASN A 946 -4.80 -9.52 3.00
C ASN A 946 -5.05 -11.02 3.21
N LEU A 947 -4.10 -11.75 3.80
CA LEU A 947 -4.19 -13.19 4.03
C LEU A 947 -5.48 -13.57 4.78
N ARG A 948 -5.87 -12.74 5.77
CA ARG A 948 -7.15 -12.86 6.51
C ARG A 948 -8.40 -12.84 5.64
N LYS A 949 -8.43 -12.07 4.54
CA LYS A 949 -9.55 -12.06 3.59
C LYS A 949 -9.57 -13.35 2.77
N LEU A 950 -8.41 -13.84 2.34
CA LEU A 950 -8.27 -15.07 1.59
C LEU A 950 -8.67 -16.30 2.44
N ALA A 951 -8.12 -16.43 3.65
CA ALA A 951 -8.52 -17.48 4.60
C ALA A 951 -10.02 -17.46 4.94
N GLN A 952 -10.60 -16.29 5.22
CA GLN A 952 -12.05 -16.15 5.50
C GLN A 952 -12.93 -16.63 4.33
N ASP A 953 -12.45 -16.55 3.08
CA ASP A 953 -13.17 -17.00 1.88
C ASP A 953 -12.91 -18.49 1.54
N THR A 954 -11.98 -19.15 2.25
CA THR A 954 -11.44 -20.48 1.91
C THR A 954 -11.73 -21.51 2.99
N ASN A 955 -11.40 -21.20 4.25
CA ASN A 955 -11.29 -22.14 5.37
C ASN A 955 -12.56 -22.97 5.65
N ARG A 956 -13.74 -22.39 5.47
CA ARG A 956 -15.02 -23.11 5.61
C ARG A 956 -15.22 -24.16 4.50
N GLU A 957 -14.77 -23.90 3.29
CA GLU A 957 -14.90 -24.85 2.18
C GLU A 957 -13.81 -25.92 2.24
N ILE A 958 -12.60 -25.59 2.73
CA ILE A 958 -11.56 -26.57 3.13
C ILE A 958 -12.14 -27.58 4.12
N THR A 959 -12.80 -27.10 5.18
CA THR A 959 -13.46 -27.94 6.18
C THR A 959 -14.40 -28.97 5.55
N LYS A 960 -15.27 -28.52 4.63
CA LYS A 960 -16.20 -29.41 3.91
C LYS A 960 -15.46 -30.42 3.02
N TRP A 961 -14.55 -29.95 2.17
CA TRP A 961 -13.87 -30.81 1.20
C TRP A 961 -13.06 -31.92 1.87
N PHE A 962 -12.34 -31.64 2.96
CA PHE A 962 -11.61 -32.71 3.66
C PHE A 962 -12.52 -33.65 4.45
N ARG A 963 -13.61 -33.15 5.05
CA ARG A 963 -14.61 -33.94 5.78
C ARG A 963 -15.41 -34.90 4.89
N ASP A 964 -15.67 -34.50 3.64
CA ASP A 964 -16.63 -35.19 2.76
C ASP A 964 -16.02 -35.78 1.47
N GLU A 965 -14.86 -35.27 1.01
CA GLU A 965 -14.28 -35.63 -0.29
C GLU A 965 -12.82 -36.12 -0.21
N PHE A 966 -11.91 -35.42 0.48
CA PHE A 966 -10.45 -35.58 0.32
C PHE A 966 -9.72 -36.23 1.51
N GLY A 967 -10.24 -36.14 2.74
CA GLY A 967 -9.45 -36.43 3.95
C GLY A 967 -9.00 -37.88 4.13
N LYS A 968 -9.63 -38.84 3.44
CA LYS A 968 -9.21 -40.26 3.47
C LYS A 968 -8.01 -40.59 2.59
N ASP A 969 -7.70 -39.71 1.64
CA ASP A 969 -6.62 -39.88 0.66
C ASP A 969 -5.62 -38.71 0.72
N SER A 970 -5.57 -38.02 1.86
CA SER A 970 -4.68 -36.88 2.16
C SER A 970 -3.88 -37.15 3.43
N ASN A 971 -2.60 -36.79 3.44
CA ASN A 971 -1.75 -36.87 4.63
C ASN A 971 -1.80 -35.56 5.42
N ILE A 972 -0.81 -34.67 5.28
CA ILE A 972 -0.82 -33.38 5.97
C ILE A 972 -1.71 -32.37 5.24
N VAL A 973 -2.52 -31.62 6.00
CA VAL A 973 -3.36 -30.52 5.50
C VAL A 973 -2.98 -29.24 6.22
N ALA A 974 -2.21 -28.38 5.57
CA ALA A 974 -1.75 -27.12 6.12
C ALA A 974 -2.72 -25.98 5.77
N THR A 975 -3.00 -25.08 6.73
CA THR A 975 -3.90 -23.94 6.50
C THR A 975 -3.39 -22.62 7.07
N ASP A 976 -3.83 -21.52 6.45
CA ASP A 976 -3.77 -20.16 7.00
C ASP A 976 -4.87 -19.96 8.04
N TYR A 977 -4.56 -19.35 9.19
CA TYR A 977 -5.47 -19.02 10.29
C TYR A 977 -6.32 -20.22 10.73
N PHE A 978 -5.68 -21.26 11.29
CA PHE A 978 -6.29 -22.57 11.51
C PHE A 978 -7.65 -22.54 12.25
N LEU A 979 -7.85 -21.67 13.24
CA LEU A 979 -9.12 -21.52 13.96
C LEU A 979 -10.32 -21.13 13.06
N GLY A 980 -10.09 -20.68 11.82
CA GLY A 980 -11.14 -20.43 10.83
C GLY A 980 -11.66 -21.69 10.13
N ASN A 981 -11.11 -22.88 10.42
CA ASN A 981 -11.55 -24.18 9.90
C ASN A 981 -11.64 -25.22 11.03
N ASP A 982 -12.24 -26.37 10.74
CA ASP A 982 -12.46 -27.49 11.68
C ASP A 982 -11.50 -28.68 11.42
N ILE A 983 -10.37 -28.45 10.73
CA ILE A 983 -9.52 -29.53 10.20
C ILE A 983 -8.88 -30.40 11.29
N ILE A 984 -8.76 -29.90 12.52
CA ILE A 984 -8.29 -30.67 13.68
C ILE A 984 -9.29 -31.79 14.01
N ASP A 985 -10.55 -31.45 14.29
CA ASP A 985 -11.58 -32.44 14.62
C ASP A 985 -11.90 -33.34 13.42
N VAL A 986 -11.93 -32.80 12.19
CA VAL A 986 -12.11 -33.59 10.97
C VAL A 986 -11.01 -34.65 10.81
N ALA A 987 -9.75 -34.30 11.11
CA ALA A 987 -8.64 -35.25 11.10
C ALA A 987 -8.80 -36.32 12.20
N ILE A 988 -9.15 -35.93 13.43
CA ILE A 988 -9.42 -36.86 14.54
C ILE A 988 -10.53 -37.85 14.15
N GLU A 989 -11.64 -37.38 13.59
CA GLU A 989 -12.75 -38.21 13.15
C GLU A 989 -12.35 -39.21 12.04
N ILE A 990 -11.60 -38.77 11.03
CA ILE A 990 -11.16 -39.62 9.91
C ILE A 990 -10.11 -40.66 10.35
N ASN A 991 -9.26 -40.30 11.31
CA ASN A 991 -8.26 -41.19 11.89
C ASN A 991 -8.89 -42.22 12.87
N THR A 992 -10.02 -41.91 13.50
CA THR A 992 -10.69 -42.80 14.47
C THR A 992 -11.79 -43.68 13.87
N LYS A 993 -12.63 -43.15 12.98
CA LYS A 993 -13.81 -43.84 12.38
C LYS A 993 -13.40 -44.81 11.25
N GLY A 994 -12.57 -45.81 11.57
CA GLY A 994 -11.89 -46.68 10.62
C GLY A 994 -12.79 -47.53 9.71
N SER A 995 -12.37 -47.67 8.45
CA SER A 995 -12.85 -48.64 7.44
C SER A 995 -14.34 -48.61 7.04
N ARG A 996 -14.66 -47.73 6.08
CA ARG A 996 -15.43 -48.16 4.90
C ARG A 996 -14.48 -48.16 3.70
N SER A 997 -14.50 -49.23 2.91
CA SER A 997 -13.51 -49.60 1.90
C SER A 997 -13.12 -48.48 0.93
N LYS A 998 -11.85 -48.49 0.47
CA LYS A 998 -11.42 -47.67 -0.67
C LYS A 998 -12.23 -48.05 -1.91
N VAL A 999 -13.21 -47.23 -2.26
CA VAL A 999 -13.89 -47.29 -3.56
C VAL A 999 -12.95 -46.73 -4.60
N ILE A 1000 -12.07 -47.58 -5.15
CA ILE A 1000 -11.16 -47.21 -6.22
C ILE A 1000 -12.00 -46.95 -7.48
N SER A 1001 -12.35 -45.69 -7.69
CA SER A 1001 -13.08 -45.22 -8.87
C SER A 1001 -12.19 -45.27 -10.11
N ARG A 1002 -12.02 -46.46 -10.69
CA ARG A 1002 -11.38 -46.65 -11.99
C ARG A 1002 -12.30 -46.13 -13.10
N TYR A 1003 -12.07 -44.89 -13.52
CA TYR A 1003 -12.45 -44.45 -14.86
C TYR A 1003 -11.24 -44.49 -15.80
N TYR A 1004 -11.50 -44.94 -17.02
CA TYR A 1004 -10.60 -44.92 -18.18
C TYR A 1004 -10.85 -43.65 -19.00
#